data_AF-A0A2V7A9M0-F1
#
_entry.id   AF-A0A2V7A9M0-F1
#
_cell.length_a   1.000
_cell.length_b   1.000
_cell.length_c   1.000
_cell.angle_alpha   90.00
_cell.angle_beta   90.00
_cell.angle_gamma   90.00
#
_symmetry.space_group_name_H-M   'P 1'
#
loop_
_entity.id
_entity.type
_entity.pdbx_description
1 polymer ?
#
loop_
_entity_poly.entity_id
_entity_poly.type
_entity_poly.pdbx_seq_one_letter_code
_entity_poly.pdbx_strand_id
1 'polypeptide(L)'
;MRALRLGLVLASVLLVGPREAPALTVQEAILRAKPAVALVTAEVRADVTMNCGRGLVTVSPRPFVETGTGWFVDGRGWLVTNAHVVDPAYRPRPWVTHELKKKAIEQACVEPVLRERGLMRGLRPDVEEQIRRQASDQALATAKVATFPKITVMLSNGTKLAAEVKKFSPPPVLDNNGRPLPDYGRDLALLRVKDGVYPAIALSRRDVQIGDPVHILGFPGVVLEHELLNQSATLEASVTNGAVSGVKQDAIGQDLVQTDAPAAHGNSGGPAITDDASLVGVMTFVSLSASGAIVQGYNFLIPAKDVAKFLQGTEVKPGESAFNAVWAAGIEALLAERYSTAAAKIDEANRILPGLTDVKRLLADAEEKVKHPPPRPFPWAWATVGVTLLSLGAYGAMWGKRWWKNRYRVQPTQVIGFIERGLSPVLLDVRTKTDYETSPLKLPGAVRLEPEHAATADPHIVREQLIVAYCTSPEEATSARVAAVLRQRGWKDVRILKGGLGGWTNARLPVEAKASLPSIGLEIYKSLSLGDIERRTFKPGEFIFREGDDPRGEAYLIHAGTIEIRRSFDGSEKVLNRQGEGELLGEMALFRKGPRSASAVATADTELLIIKEERLEWLIRNRPQLTVELLRRLSNLVVATDQERAGIVRA
;
A
#
# COMPACT_ATOMS: atom_id res chain seq x y z
N MET A 1 -35.29 16.15 37.19
CA MET A 1 -34.02 16.89 37.09
C MET A 1 -33.81 17.30 35.64
N ARG A 2 -34.03 18.58 35.35
CA ARG A 2 -33.73 19.25 34.07
C ARG A 2 -32.56 20.21 34.35
N ALA A 3 -31.51 20.18 33.53
CA ALA A 3 -30.52 21.26 33.37
C ALA A 3 -29.83 21.05 32.00
N LEU A 4 -30.32 21.71 30.93
CA LEU A 4 -29.73 22.91 30.31
C LEU A 4 -28.19 22.83 30.18
N ARG A 5 -27.65 22.49 28.99
CA ARG A 5 -27.30 23.41 27.88
C ARG A 5 -26.52 24.65 28.33
N LEU A 6 -25.21 24.65 28.09
CA LEU A 6 -24.50 25.84 27.61
C LEU A 6 -23.35 25.37 26.71
N GLY A 7 -23.39 25.79 25.44
CA GLY A 7 -22.35 25.54 24.45
C GLY A 7 -21.18 26.50 24.64
N LEU A 8 -19.98 26.01 24.40
CA LEU A 8 -18.77 26.81 24.28
C LEU A 8 -18.33 26.77 22.83
N VAL A 9 -18.65 27.84 22.09
CA VAL A 9 -18.01 28.17 20.81
C VAL A 9 -16.83 29.05 21.16
N LEU A 10 -15.62 28.46 21.19
CA LEU A 10 -14.39 29.24 21.26
C LEU A 10 -14.09 29.74 19.84
N ALA A 11 -14.30 31.03 19.60
CA ALA A 11 -13.80 31.72 18.43
C ALA A 11 -12.28 31.95 18.60
N SER A 12 -11.47 31.08 18.00
CA SER A 12 -10.05 31.31 17.79
C SER A 12 -9.88 32.28 16.61
N VAL A 13 -9.75 33.56 16.93
CA VAL A 13 -9.21 34.56 16.00
C VAL A 13 -7.75 34.19 15.74
N LEU A 14 -7.50 33.55 14.60
CA LEU A 14 -6.15 33.39 14.05
C LEU A 14 -5.65 34.78 13.62
N LEU A 15 -4.71 35.32 14.40
CA LEU A 15 -3.78 36.34 13.93
C LEU A 15 -3.01 35.75 12.74
N VAL A 16 -3.44 36.08 11.53
CA VAL A 16 -2.68 35.82 10.30
C VAL A 16 -1.51 36.79 10.33
N GLY A 17 -0.39 36.36 10.93
CA GLY A 17 0.91 36.96 10.66
C GLY A 17 1.23 36.86 9.16
N PRO A 18 2.14 37.70 8.63
CA PRO A 18 2.58 37.57 7.24
C PRO A 18 3.06 36.13 7.02
N ARG A 19 2.40 35.40 6.11
CA ARG A 19 2.88 34.10 5.65
C ARG A 19 4.27 34.33 5.05
N GLU A 20 5.31 33.87 5.72
CA GLU A 20 6.58 33.59 5.05
C GLU A 20 6.25 32.66 3.88
N ALA A 21 6.72 33.01 2.69
CA ALA A 21 6.56 32.15 1.53
C ALA A 21 7.19 30.78 1.87
N PRO A 22 6.52 29.66 1.53
CA PRO A 22 7.09 28.34 1.78
C PRO A 22 8.48 28.24 1.13
N ALA A 23 9.43 27.67 1.86
CA ALA A 23 10.77 27.42 1.34
C ALA A 23 10.67 26.59 0.05
N LEU A 24 11.41 26.98 -0.98
CA LEU A 24 11.41 26.26 -2.25
C LEU A 24 12.00 24.86 -2.04
N THR A 25 11.55 23.90 -2.83
CA THR A 25 12.22 22.61 -2.90
C THR A 25 13.54 22.73 -3.69
N VAL A 26 14.51 21.86 -3.43
CA VAL A 26 15.78 21.79 -4.19
C VAL A 26 15.53 21.74 -5.70
N GLN A 27 14.57 20.92 -6.12
CA GLN A 27 14.19 20.80 -7.52
C GLN A 27 13.66 22.13 -8.08
N GLU A 28 12.81 22.81 -7.34
CA GLU A 28 12.28 24.12 -7.74
C GLU A 28 13.38 25.17 -7.88
N ALA A 29 14.32 25.21 -6.94
CA ALA A 29 15.45 26.14 -6.96
C ALA A 29 16.30 25.98 -8.22
N ILE A 30 16.66 24.73 -8.53
CA ILE A 30 17.43 24.37 -9.72
C ILE A 30 16.66 24.75 -10.99
N LEU A 31 15.38 24.40 -11.08
CA LEU A 31 14.55 24.70 -12.27
C LEU A 31 14.41 26.20 -12.50
N ARG A 32 14.35 27.02 -11.43
CA ARG A 32 14.30 28.48 -11.54
C ARG A 32 15.62 29.09 -12.02
N ALA A 33 16.76 28.58 -11.55
CA ALA A 33 18.07 29.16 -11.84
C ALA A 33 18.70 28.67 -13.15
N LYS A 34 18.55 27.39 -13.49
CA LYS A 34 19.26 26.73 -14.60
C LYS A 34 19.13 27.43 -15.97
N PRO A 35 17.98 28.00 -16.37
CA PRO A 35 17.86 28.73 -17.63
C PRO A 35 18.78 29.96 -17.75
N ALA A 36 19.25 30.53 -16.63
CA ALA A 36 20.17 31.66 -16.59
C ALA A 36 21.63 31.28 -16.85
N VAL A 37 21.95 29.99 -16.91
CA VAL A 37 23.32 29.50 -17.06
C VAL A 37 23.64 29.27 -18.54
N ALA A 38 24.82 29.71 -18.97
CA ALA A 38 25.26 29.69 -20.35
C ALA A 38 26.72 29.25 -20.47
N LEU A 39 27.07 28.63 -21.60
CA LEU A 39 28.46 28.29 -21.90
C LEU A 39 29.18 29.54 -22.39
N VAL A 40 30.30 29.86 -21.78
CA VAL A 40 31.18 30.95 -22.22
C VAL A 40 32.35 30.35 -22.97
N THR A 41 32.66 30.89 -24.14
CA THR A 41 33.77 30.46 -24.97
C THR A 41 34.62 31.66 -25.35
N ALA A 42 35.90 31.63 -24.98
CA ALA A 42 36.90 32.57 -25.42
C ALA A 42 37.74 31.93 -26.54
N GLU A 43 37.55 32.42 -27.75
CA GLU A 43 38.22 31.93 -28.95
C GLU A 43 39.25 32.95 -29.43
N VAL A 44 40.48 32.52 -29.69
CA VAL A 44 41.52 33.33 -30.34
C VAL A 44 41.89 32.66 -31.65
N ARG A 45 41.37 33.22 -32.74
CA ARG A 45 41.85 32.89 -34.10
C ARG A 45 43.13 33.64 -34.38
N ALA A 46 43.95 33.10 -35.27
CA ALA A 46 45.11 33.81 -35.73
C ALA A 46 45.43 33.47 -37.18
N ASP A 47 46.04 34.43 -37.86
CA ASP A 47 46.79 34.20 -39.08
C ASP A 47 48.27 34.29 -38.74
N VAL A 48 49.02 33.24 -39.07
CA VAL A 48 50.45 33.18 -38.81
C VAL A 48 51.21 33.12 -40.12
N THR A 49 52.04 34.13 -40.35
CA THR A 49 52.95 34.19 -41.50
C THR A 49 54.35 33.83 -41.04
N MET A 50 54.95 32.81 -41.63
CA MET A 50 56.29 32.32 -41.28
C MET A 50 57.04 31.78 -42.51
N ASN A 51 58.36 31.63 -42.42
CA ASN A 51 59.16 30.98 -43.44
C ASN A 51 59.51 29.55 -43.02
N CYS A 52 59.02 28.56 -43.77
CA CYS A 52 59.32 27.14 -43.54
C CYS A 52 60.55 26.65 -44.35
N GLY A 53 61.43 27.55 -44.81
CA GLY A 53 62.61 27.23 -45.61
C GLY A 53 62.38 27.22 -47.13
N ARG A 54 61.14 27.36 -47.61
CA ARG A 54 60.77 27.43 -49.05
C ARG A 54 60.10 28.75 -49.45
N GLY A 55 60.11 29.74 -48.56
CA GLY A 55 59.42 31.02 -48.75
C GLY A 55 58.40 31.29 -47.63
N LEU A 56 57.81 32.49 -47.67
CA LEU A 56 56.78 32.89 -46.71
C LEU A 56 55.47 32.16 -46.97
N VAL A 57 54.92 31.56 -45.94
CA VAL A 57 53.61 30.89 -45.95
C VAL A 57 52.76 31.54 -44.87
N THR A 58 51.49 31.79 -45.19
CA THR A 58 50.49 32.23 -44.21
C THR A 58 49.50 31.10 -43.99
N VAL A 59 49.26 30.75 -42.73
CA VAL A 59 48.33 29.70 -42.33
C VAL A 59 47.45 30.18 -41.18
N SER A 60 46.19 29.76 -41.17
CA SER A 60 45.28 29.95 -40.05
C SER A 60 45.18 28.64 -39.27
N PRO A 61 45.94 28.47 -38.16
CA PRO A 61 45.87 27.24 -37.36
C PRO A 61 44.50 27.08 -36.69
N ARG A 62 44.22 25.87 -36.17
CA ARG A 62 43.06 25.66 -35.29
C ARG A 62 43.08 26.68 -34.14
N PRO A 63 41.97 27.37 -33.87
CA PRO A 63 41.94 28.42 -32.87
C PRO A 63 42.31 27.88 -31.48
N PHE A 64 42.79 28.79 -30.65
CA PHE A 64 42.83 28.55 -29.21
C PHE A 64 41.42 28.78 -28.67
N VAL A 65 40.90 27.83 -27.90
CA VAL A 65 39.55 27.89 -27.35
C VAL A 65 39.64 27.54 -25.87
N GLU A 66 39.19 28.47 -25.03
CA GLU A 66 38.93 28.23 -23.61
C GLU A 66 37.42 28.21 -23.42
N THR A 67 36.93 27.23 -22.64
CA THR A 67 35.51 27.13 -22.29
C THR A 67 35.32 27.23 -20.79
N GLY A 68 34.22 27.85 -20.40
CA GLY A 68 33.80 27.93 -19.02
C GLY A 68 32.31 28.15 -18.95
N THR A 69 31.84 28.38 -17.74
CA THR A 69 30.43 28.69 -17.48
C THR A 69 30.30 30.19 -17.21
N GLY A 70 29.15 30.75 -17.55
CA GLY A 70 28.71 32.05 -17.08
C GLY A 70 27.23 32.01 -16.79
N TRP A 71 26.73 33.03 -16.12
CA TRP A 71 25.29 33.16 -15.87
C TRP A 71 24.85 34.61 -15.98
N PHE A 72 23.59 34.79 -16.36
CA PHE A 72 22.97 36.09 -16.36
C PHE A 72 22.74 36.55 -14.92
N VAL A 73 23.40 37.64 -14.55
CA VAL A 73 23.18 38.33 -13.28
C VAL A 73 22.04 39.32 -13.40
N ASP A 74 21.78 39.86 -14.59
CA ASP A 74 20.68 40.79 -14.88
C ASP A 74 20.08 40.45 -16.25
N GLY A 75 18.75 40.37 -16.28
CA GLY A 75 17.96 39.90 -17.42
C GLY A 75 18.04 40.81 -18.64
N ARG A 76 18.64 41.99 -18.53
CA ARG A 76 18.92 42.89 -19.67
C ARG A 76 20.10 42.43 -20.53
N GLY A 77 20.81 41.36 -20.13
CA GLY A 77 21.91 40.75 -20.89
C GLY A 77 23.29 40.97 -20.27
N TRP A 78 23.36 41.04 -18.95
CA TRP A 78 24.62 41.09 -18.20
C TRP A 78 24.94 39.74 -17.61
N LEU A 79 26.16 39.26 -17.83
CA LEU A 79 26.61 37.98 -17.31
C LEU A 79 27.86 38.12 -16.45
N VAL A 80 27.99 37.25 -15.46
CA VAL A 80 29.24 37.07 -14.73
C VAL A 80 29.85 35.72 -15.12
N THR A 81 31.17 35.68 -15.19
CA THR A 81 31.99 34.46 -15.33
C THR A 81 33.33 34.71 -14.62
N ASN A 82 34.23 33.72 -14.61
CA ASN A 82 35.58 33.97 -14.13
C ASN A 82 36.41 34.76 -15.14
N ALA A 83 37.34 35.55 -14.63
CA ALA A 83 38.25 36.32 -15.47
C ALA A 83 39.16 35.41 -16.29
N HIS A 84 39.68 34.33 -15.72
CA HIS A 84 40.57 33.41 -16.45
C HIS A 84 39.89 32.74 -17.67
N VAL A 85 38.57 32.57 -17.65
CA VAL A 85 37.81 32.00 -18.79
C VAL A 85 37.88 32.91 -20.01
N VAL A 86 37.88 34.23 -19.80
CA VAL A 86 37.86 35.23 -20.89
C VAL A 86 39.21 35.91 -21.11
N ASP A 87 40.15 35.78 -20.17
CA ASP A 87 41.47 36.41 -20.22
C ASP A 87 42.24 36.10 -21.53
N PRO A 88 42.26 34.86 -22.07
CA PRO A 88 42.97 34.58 -23.31
C PRO A 88 42.52 35.43 -24.50
N ALA A 89 41.21 35.76 -24.58
CA ALA A 89 40.65 36.59 -25.63
C ALA A 89 40.66 38.09 -25.28
N TYR A 90 40.49 38.45 -24.01
CA TYR A 90 40.43 39.85 -23.57
C TYR A 90 41.82 40.51 -23.46
N ARG A 91 42.79 39.80 -22.90
CA ARG A 91 44.19 40.23 -22.75
C ARG A 91 45.10 39.14 -23.31
N PRO A 92 45.32 39.08 -24.64
CA PRO A 92 46.08 38.00 -25.27
C PRO A 92 47.45 37.82 -24.63
N ARG A 93 47.61 36.71 -23.90
CA ARG A 93 48.85 36.42 -23.19
C ARG A 93 49.91 35.89 -24.18
N PRO A 94 51.21 36.14 -23.94
CA PRO A 94 52.27 35.62 -24.80
C PRO A 94 52.20 34.11 -25.04
N TRP A 95 51.80 33.33 -24.03
CA TRP A 95 51.67 31.88 -24.14
C TRP A 95 50.59 31.44 -25.15
N VAL A 96 49.49 32.19 -25.28
CA VAL A 96 48.44 31.90 -26.29
C VAL A 96 49.01 32.05 -27.69
N THR A 97 49.78 33.11 -27.93
CA THR A 97 50.44 33.32 -29.21
C THR A 97 51.52 32.27 -29.49
N HIS A 98 52.21 31.77 -28.45
CA HIS A 98 53.19 30.69 -28.57
C HIS A 98 52.52 29.38 -28.99
N GLU A 99 51.40 29.00 -28.36
CA GLU A 99 50.62 27.82 -28.73
C GLU A 99 50.08 27.91 -30.17
N LEU A 100 49.57 29.08 -30.58
CA LEU A 100 49.11 29.29 -31.95
C LEU A 100 50.25 29.19 -32.96
N LYS A 101 51.44 29.73 -32.65
CA LYS A 101 52.65 29.57 -33.47
C LYS A 101 53.03 28.09 -33.59
N LYS A 102 53.05 27.34 -32.49
CA LYS A 102 53.37 25.91 -32.48
C LYS A 102 52.41 25.11 -33.37
N LYS A 103 51.09 25.35 -33.25
CA LYS A 103 50.08 24.72 -34.11
C LYS A 103 50.27 25.09 -35.58
N ALA A 104 50.59 26.34 -35.87
CA ALA A 104 50.82 26.81 -37.23
C ALA A 104 52.09 26.21 -37.85
N ILE A 105 53.18 26.07 -37.09
CA ILE A 105 54.42 25.40 -37.52
C ILE A 105 54.16 23.93 -37.83
N GLU A 106 53.44 23.24 -36.95
CA GLU A 106 53.09 21.83 -37.18
C GLU A 106 52.32 21.67 -38.51
N GLN A 107 51.29 22.50 -38.73
CA GLN A 107 50.44 22.43 -39.92
C GLN A 107 51.14 22.88 -41.21
N ALA A 108 51.94 23.95 -41.18
CA ALA A 108 52.51 24.55 -42.39
C ALA A 108 53.94 24.09 -42.71
N CYS A 109 54.74 23.73 -41.70
CA CYS A 109 56.15 23.38 -41.89
C CYS A 109 56.43 21.89 -41.65
N VAL A 110 55.76 21.24 -40.70
CA VAL A 110 56.05 19.84 -40.32
C VAL A 110 55.25 18.85 -41.16
N GLU A 111 53.91 18.99 -41.22
CA GLU A 111 53.03 18.07 -41.94
C GLU A 111 53.39 17.89 -43.42
N PRO A 112 53.70 18.97 -44.20
CA PRO A 112 54.10 18.79 -45.60
C PRO A 112 55.39 17.98 -45.76
N VAL A 113 56.38 18.20 -44.89
CA VAL A 113 57.66 17.47 -44.92
C VAL A 113 57.47 16.00 -44.55
N LEU A 114 56.60 15.70 -43.59
CA LEU A 114 56.24 14.32 -43.25
C LEU A 114 55.57 13.62 -44.45
N ARG A 115 54.60 14.29 -45.11
CA ARG A 115 53.91 13.75 -46.29
C ARG A 115 54.86 13.50 -47.45
N GLU A 116 55.78 14.43 -47.73
CA GLU A 116 56.81 14.27 -48.78
C GLU A 116 57.74 13.09 -48.51
N ARG A 117 58.02 12.79 -47.24
CA ARG A 117 58.84 11.65 -46.82
C ARG A 117 58.03 10.35 -46.69
N GLY A 118 56.74 10.35 -47.02
CA GLY A 118 55.86 9.19 -46.87
C GLY A 118 55.67 8.75 -45.41
N LEU A 119 55.91 9.64 -44.45
CA LEU A 119 55.80 9.36 -43.02
C LEU A 119 54.39 9.72 -42.52
N MET A 120 53.73 8.75 -41.90
CA MET A 120 52.49 8.97 -41.15
C MET A 120 52.81 9.40 -39.71
N ARG A 121 51.96 10.26 -39.14
CA ARG A 121 52.13 10.77 -37.77
C ARG A 121 52.21 9.63 -36.76
N GLY A 122 53.19 9.70 -35.85
CA GLY A 122 53.39 8.69 -34.81
C GLY A 122 54.06 7.38 -35.27
N LEU A 123 54.31 7.19 -36.58
CA LEU A 123 55.01 6.00 -37.10
C LEU A 123 56.50 6.01 -36.72
N ARG A 124 57.13 7.19 -36.72
CA ARG A 124 58.53 7.42 -36.34
C ARG A 124 58.66 8.69 -35.48
N PRO A 125 58.35 8.59 -34.16
CA PRO A 125 58.33 9.76 -33.27
C PRO A 125 59.69 10.46 -33.15
N ASP A 126 60.78 9.71 -33.27
CA ASP A 126 62.15 10.19 -33.26
C ASP A 126 62.46 11.11 -34.45
N VAL A 127 62.06 10.69 -35.65
CA VAL A 127 62.26 11.45 -36.89
C VAL A 127 61.30 12.64 -36.95
N GLU A 128 60.06 12.45 -36.50
CA GLU A 128 59.05 13.51 -36.41
C GLU A 128 59.51 14.65 -35.49
N GLU A 129 60.07 14.32 -34.32
CA GLU A 129 60.59 15.31 -33.38
C GLU A 129 61.83 16.05 -33.94
N GLN A 130 62.71 15.37 -34.67
CA GLN A 130 63.83 16.02 -35.38
C GLN A 130 63.34 17.03 -36.43
N ILE A 131 62.36 16.62 -37.26
CA ILE A 131 61.75 17.50 -38.28
C ILE A 131 61.07 18.70 -37.59
N ARG A 132 60.33 18.44 -36.51
CA ARG A 132 59.64 19.47 -35.72
C ARG A 132 60.61 20.50 -35.16
N ARG A 133 61.73 20.07 -34.57
CA ARG A 133 62.76 20.98 -34.05
C ARG A 133 63.35 21.85 -35.15
N GLN A 134 63.79 21.23 -36.24
CA GLN A 134 64.37 21.95 -37.39
C GLN A 134 63.40 22.97 -38.00
N ALA A 135 62.13 22.56 -38.19
CA ALA A 135 61.09 23.44 -38.69
C ALA A 135 60.78 24.59 -37.72
N SER A 136 60.76 24.31 -36.41
CA SER A 136 60.50 25.31 -35.37
C SER A 136 61.61 26.37 -35.31
N ASP A 137 62.88 25.97 -35.35
CA ASP A 137 64.02 26.90 -35.30
C ASP A 137 63.98 27.92 -36.44
N GLN A 138 63.63 27.48 -37.65
CA GLN A 138 63.53 28.34 -38.84
C GLN A 138 62.27 29.22 -38.82
N ALA A 139 61.14 28.61 -38.49
CA ALA A 139 59.85 29.29 -38.58
C ALA A 139 59.64 30.30 -37.45
N LEU A 140 60.05 29.99 -36.21
CA LEU A 140 59.84 30.86 -35.04
C LEU A 140 60.55 32.21 -35.18
N ALA A 141 61.73 32.22 -35.81
CA ALA A 141 62.51 33.45 -36.04
C ALA A 141 61.80 34.44 -36.97
N THR A 142 60.93 33.96 -37.85
CA THR A 142 60.23 34.78 -38.86
C THR A 142 58.71 34.89 -38.63
N ALA A 143 58.18 34.18 -37.63
CA ALA A 143 56.74 34.06 -37.38
C ALA A 143 56.10 35.38 -36.91
N LYS A 144 55.27 35.97 -37.77
CA LYS A 144 54.35 37.08 -37.44
C LYS A 144 52.96 36.53 -37.20
N VAL A 145 52.30 36.99 -36.15
CA VAL A 145 50.96 36.53 -35.74
C VAL A 145 50.01 37.71 -35.73
N ALA A 146 48.91 37.63 -36.47
CA ALA A 146 47.76 38.51 -36.33
C ALA A 146 46.64 37.74 -35.62
N THR A 147 46.12 38.25 -34.51
CA THR A 147 45.10 37.56 -33.69
C THR A 147 43.73 38.23 -33.83
N PHE A 148 42.68 37.41 -33.78
CA PHE A 148 41.28 37.83 -33.85
C PHE A 148 40.52 37.20 -32.67
N PRO A 149 40.58 37.81 -31.48
CA PRO A 149 39.89 37.30 -30.30
C PRO A 149 38.38 37.51 -30.41
N LYS A 150 37.61 36.57 -29.86
CA LYS A 150 36.15 36.60 -29.80
C LYS A 150 35.66 35.90 -28.55
N ILE A 151 34.76 36.55 -27.81
CA ILE A 151 34.05 35.94 -26.69
C ILE A 151 32.61 35.68 -27.12
N THR A 152 32.14 34.45 -26.91
CA THR A 152 30.79 34.01 -27.26
C THR A 152 30.11 33.42 -26.04
N VAL A 153 28.85 33.78 -25.82
CA VAL A 153 27.95 33.18 -24.84
C VAL A 153 26.96 32.30 -25.60
N MET A 154 26.90 31.02 -25.27
CA MET A 154 25.97 30.07 -25.88
C MET A 154 24.88 29.68 -24.88
N LEU A 155 23.63 29.94 -25.25
CA LEU A 155 22.45 29.56 -24.47
C LEU A 155 22.10 28.09 -24.67
N SER A 156 21.28 27.54 -23.77
CA SER A 156 20.85 26.13 -23.86
C SER A 156 20.03 25.80 -25.11
N ASN A 157 19.42 26.80 -25.76
CA ASN A 157 18.76 26.63 -27.06
C ASN A 157 19.72 26.62 -28.27
N GLY A 158 21.03 26.71 -28.05
CA GLY A 158 22.06 26.77 -29.10
C GLY A 158 22.32 28.18 -29.66
N THR A 159 21.61 29.21 -29.20
CA THR A 159 21.84 30.59 -29.64
C THR A 159 23.21 31.07 -29.18
N LYS A 160 24.01 31.60 -30.12
CA LYS A 160 25.33 32.16 -29.86
C LYS A 160 25.27 33.69 -29.87
N LEU A 161 25.64 34.30 -28.75
CA LEU A 161 25.66 35.74 -28.55
C LEU A 161 27.10 36.22 -28.46
N ALA A 162 27.48 37.24 -29.23
CA ALA A 162 28.74 37.93 -29.04
C ALA A 162 28.72 38.67 -27.70
N ALA A 163 29.82 38.62 -26.95
CA ALA A 163 29.93 39.24 -25.65
C ALA A 163 31.15 40.16 -25.56
N GLU A 164 30.98 41.26 -24.83
CA GLU A 164 32.05 42.22 -24.53
C GLU A 164 32.33 42.25 -23.04
N VAL A 165 33.62 42.33 -22.66
CA VAL A 165 34.02 42.51 -21.26
C VAL A 165 33.82 43.99 -20.88
N LYS A 166 32.98 44.24 -19.86
CA LYS A 166 32.71 45.61 -19.36
C LYS A 166 33.39 45.90 -18.03
N LYS A 167 33.66 44.87 -17.23
CA LYS A 167 34.45 44.97 -16.00
C LYS A 167 35.27 43.70 -15.84
N PHE A 168 36.50 43.84 -15.38
CA PHE A 168 37.44 42.74 -15.32
C PHE A 168 38.27 42.82 -14.05
N SER A 169 38.38 41.70 -13.36
CA SER A 169 39.14 41.52 -12.14
C SER A 169 39.99 40.26 -12.30
N PRO A 170 41.31 40.38 -12.57
CA PRO A 170 42.16 39.25 -12.93
C PRO A 170 42.21 38.15 -11.88
N PRO A 171 42.63 36.93 -12.27
CA PRO A 171 42.82 35.85 -11.34
C PRO A 171 43.97 36.15 -10.36
N PRO A 172 43.94 35.51 -9.17
CA PRO A 172 45.03 35.57 -8.22
C PRO A 172 46.27 34.89 -8.80
N VAL A 173 47.30 35.66 -9.15
CA VAL A 173 48.58 35.14 -9.63
C VAL A 173 49.69 35.55 -8.66
N LEU A 174 50.50 34.57 -8.28
CA LEU A 174 51.70 34.78 -7.47
C LEU A 174 52.92 34.91 -8.38
N ASP A 175 53.86 35.77 -8.01
CA ASP A 175 55.19 35.83 -8.60
C ASP A 175 56.05 34.62 -8.18
N ASN A 176 57.24 34.52 -8.74
CA ASN A 176 58.18 33.43 -8.44
C ASN A 176 58.63 33.40 -6.96
N ASN A 177 58.38 34.47 -6.20
CA ASN A 177 58.70 34.60 -4.79
C ASN A 177 57.46 34.37 -3.90
N GLY A 178 56.35 33.90 -4.48
CA GLY A 178 55.10 33.64 -3.77
C GLY A 178 54.34 34.91 -3.37
N ARG A 179 54.69 36.08 -3.93
CA ARG A 179 54.00 37.35 -3.65
C ARG A 179 52.91 37.61 -4.68
N PRO A 180 51.80 38.24 -4.29
CA PRO A 180 50.71 38.57 -5.20
C PRO A 180 51.17 39.62 -6.21
N LEU A 181 50.81 39.46 -7.48
CA LEU A 181 51.07 40.50 -8.49
C LEU A 181 50.32 41.81 -8.15
N PRO A 182 50.84 42.99 -8.52
CA PRO A 182 50.21 44.28 -8.20
C PRO A 182 48.80 44.47 -8.76
N ASP A 183 48.46 43.76 -9.84
CA ASP A 183 47.15 43.76 -10.48
C ASP A 183 46.18 42.72 -9.89
N TYR A 184 46.48 42.11 -8.74
CA TYR A 184 45.68 41.04 -8.12
C TYR A 184 44.18 41.35 -8.03
N GLY A 185 43.34 40.38 -8.40
CA GLY A 185 41.88 40.49 -8.37
C GLY A 185 41.18 39.24 -7.85
N ARG A 186 39.84 39.27 -7.92
CA ARG A 186 38.90 38.22 -7.51
C ARG A 186 38.59 37.17 -8.57
N ASP A 187 39.30 37.13 -9.69
CA ASP A 187 38.98 36.24 -10.82
C ASP A 187 37.52 36.37 -11.33
N LEU A 188 37.04 37.60 -11.54
CA LEU A 188 35.67 37.88 -12.00
C LEU A 188 35.68 38.74 -13.27
N ALA A 189 34.81 38.41 -14.21
CA ALA A 189 34.54 39.23 -15.40
C ALA A 189 33.05 39.48 -15.55
N LEU A 190 32.70 40.73 -15.85
CA LEU A 190 31.35 41.15 -16.23
C LEU A 190 31.28 41.26 -17.75
N LEU A 191 30.38 40.50 -18.34
CA LEU A 191 30.15 40.46 -19.78
C LEU A 191 28.82 41.16 -20.13
N ARG A 192 28.80 41.79 -21.31
CA ARG A 192 27.59 42.34 -21.93
C ARG A 192 27.33 41.65 -23.25
N VAL A 193 26.14 41.08 -23.41
CA VAL A 193 25.63 40.59 -24.70
C VAL A 193 24.61 41.59 -25.28
N LYS A 194 24.06 41.31 -26.46
CA LYS A 194 22.97 42.09 -27.05
C LYS A 194 21.78 42.25 -26.07
N ASP A 195 21.11 43.40 -26.12
CA ASP A 195 19.88 43.65 -25.35
C ASP A 195 18.80 42.61 -25.66
N GLY A 196 18.12 42.17 -24.60
CA GLY A 196 17.07 41.16 -24.66
C GLY A 196 16.45 40.94 -23.29
N VAL A 197 15.60 39.91 -23.19
CA VAL A 197 15.01 39.48 -21.92
C VAL A 197 15.53 38.09 -21.61
N TYR A 198 16.42 38.01 -20.64
CA TYR A 198 17.09 36.78 -20.21
C TYR A 198 16.68 36.42 -18.79
N PRO A 199 16.61 35.12 -18.43
CA PRO A 199 16.57 34.70 -17.03
C PRO A 199 17.76 35.27 -16.25
N ALA A 200 17.63 35.50 -14.95
CA ALA A 200 18.71 36.06 -14.13
C ALA A 200 18.76 35.46 -12.73
N ILE A 201 19.95 35.35 -12.14
CA ILE A 201 20.14 34.81 -10.79
C ILE A 201 20.40 35.98 -9.82
N ALA A 202 19.61 36.02 -8.73
CA ALA A 202 19.79 36.98 -7.64
C ALA A 202 20.99 36.60 -6.76
N LEU A 203 21.63 37.59 -6.13
CA LEU A 203 22.66 37.33 -5.13
C LEU A 203 22.02 37.05 -3.77
N SER A 204 22.55 36.07 -3.05
CA SER A 204 22.19 35.87 -1.65
C SER A 204 22.59 37.10 -0.83
N ARG A 205 21.70 37.51 0.07
CA ARG A 205 21.97 38.58 1.06
C ARG A 205 22.55 38.03 2.36
N ARG A 206 22.54 36.70 2.52
CA ARG A 206 23.00 36.02 3.71
C ARG A 206 24.43 35.52 3.48
N ASP A 207 25.26 35.67 4.50
CA ASP A 207 26.57 35.01 4.50
C ASP A 207 26.40 33.50 4.63
N VAL A 208 27.22 32.79 3.88
CA VAL A 208 27.21 31.34 3.83
C VAL A 208 27.72 30.73 5.14
N GLN A 209 27.10 29.65 5.57
CA GLN A 209 27.46 28.88 6.76
C GLN A 209 27.87 27.46 6.38
N ILE A 210 28.73 26.85 7.20
CA ILE A 210 29.14 25.45 7.03
C ILE A 210 27.89 24.57 7.15
N GLY A 211 27.71 23.65 6.20
CA GLY A 211 26.54 22.79 6.09
C GLY A 211 25.40 23.36 5.24
N ASP A 212 25.46 24.62 4.81
CA ASP A 212 24.49 25.15 3.84
C ASP A 212 24.54 24.30 2.54
N PRO A 213 23.39 23.93 1.96
CA PRO A 213 23.34 23.20 0.71
C PRO A 213 23.86 24.07 -0.45
N VAL A 214 24.59 23.45 -1.36
CA VAL A 214 25.18 24.11 -2.54
C VAL A 214 24.90 23.30 -3.79
N HIS A 215 24.38 23.97 -4.80
CA HIS A 215 24.14 23.42 -6.13
C HIS A 215 24.96 24.22 -7.14
N ILE A 216 26.00 23.59 -7.72
CA ILE A 216 26.81 24.23 -8.77
C ILE A 216 26.19 23.91 -10.11
N LEU A 217 25.94 24.95 -10.92
CA LEU A 217 25.44 24.81 -12.27
C LEU A 217 26.52 25.18 -13.27
N GLY A 218 26.75 24.35 -14.28
CA GLY A 218 27.71 24.68 -15.33
C GLY A 218 27.94 23.61 -16.37
N PHE A 219 28.99 23.80 -17.18
CA PHE A 219 29.32 22.99 -18.33
C PHE A 219 30.65 22.27 -18.12
N PRO A 220 30.70 21.18 -17.34
CA PRO A 220 31.92 20.41 -17.15
C PRO A 220 32.46 19.88 -18.48
N GLY A 221 33.76 20.07 -18.75
CA GLY A 221 34.43 19.61 -19.97
C GLY A 221 34.29 18.10 -20.19
N VAL A 222 34.24 17.31 -19.11
CA VAL A 222 34.00 15.86 -19.16
C VAL A 222 32.63 15.47 -19.74
N VAL A 223 31.66 16.38 -19.77
CA VAL A 223 30.36 16.20 -20.43
C VAL A 223 30.40 16.75 -21.85
N LEU A 224 31.11 17.86 -22.08
CA LEU A 224 31.24 18.48 -23.40
C LEU A 224 32.01 17.61 -24.40
N GLU A 225 32.98 16.83 -23.93
CA GLU A 225 33.90 16.03 -24.77
C GLU A 225 33.59 14.52 -24.71
N HIS A 226 32.50 14.11 -24.06
CA HIS A 226 32.20 12.69 -23.85
C HIS A 226 31.71 12.00 -25.13
N GLU A 227 32.42 10.95 -25.56
CA GLU A 227 32.19 10.25 -26.84
C GLU A 227 30.80 9.59 -26.96
N LEU A 228 30.21 9.17 -25.83
CA LEU A 228 28.91 8.48 -25.82
C LEU A 228 27.69 9.43 -25.71
N LEU A 229 27.90 10.74 -25.52
CA LEU A 229 26.79 11.68 -25.35
C LEU A 229 26.39 12.33 -26.68
N ASN A 230 25.09 12.56 -26.84
CA ASN A 230 24.58 13.27 -28.02
C ASN A 230 24.94 14.77 -27.94
N GLN A 231 25.09 15.42 -29.10
CA GLN A 231 25.46 16.84 -29.18
C GLN A 231 24.47 17.78 -28.47
N SER A 232 23.21 17.39 -28.30
CA SER A 232 22.24 18.17 -27.51
C SER A 232 22.55 18.21 -26.01
N ALA A 233 23.26 17.22 -25.48
CA ALA A 233 23.64 17.16 -24.07
C ALA A 233 24.73 18.21 -23.72
N THR A 234 25.51 18.64 -24.71
CA THR A 234 26.56 19.68 -24.50
C THR A 234 25.98 21.09 -24.37
N LEU A 235 24.69 21.26 -24.69
CA LEU A 235 23.94 22.51 -24.53
C LEU A 235 23.19 22.60 -23.20
N GLU A 236 23.12 21.50 -22.43
CA GLU A 236 22.44 21.48 -21.15
C GLU A 236 23.45 21.63 -20.00
N ALA A 237 23.22 22.61 -19.12
CA ALA A 237 24.03 22.77 -17.92
C ALA A 237 23.86 21.54 -17.00
N SER A 238 24.97 21.01 -16.51
CA SER A 238 24.99 20.01 -15.45
C SER A 238 24.79 20.67 -14.09
N VAL A 239 24.26 19.91 -13.14
CA VAL A 239 24.10 20.34 -11.75
C VAL A 239 24.79 19.34 -10.84
N THR A 240 25.69 19.84 -9.98
CA THR A 240 26.31 19.03 -8.92
C THR A 240 25.88 19.55 -7.56
N ASN A 241 25.62 18.62 -6.65
CA ASN A 241 25.10 18.92 -5.33
C ASN A 241 26.16 18.62 -4.27
N GLY A 242 26.17 19.43 -3.23
CA GLY A 242 26.96 19.22 -2.03
C GLY A 242 26.56 20.23 -0.97
N ALA A 243 27.47 20.53 -0.08
CA ALA A 243 27.33 21.53 0.96
C ALA A 243 28.59 22.37 1.08
N VAL A 244 28.48 23.42 1.88
CA VAL A 244 29.62 24.22 2.31
C VAL A 244 30.41 23.43 3.33
N SER A 245 31.65 23.09 3.01
CA SER A 245 32.54 22.31 3.87
C SER A 245 33.49 23.18 4.70
N GLY A 246 33.61 24.47 4.37
CA GLY A 246 34.41 25.41 5.15
C GLY A 246 34.52 26.79 4.51
N VAL A 247 35.14 27.72 5.24
CA VAL A 247 35.62 29.00 4.70
C VAL A 247 37.14 29.01 4.83
N LYS A 248 37.82 29.28 3.73
CA LYS A 248 39.28 29.38 3.64
C LYS A 248 39.67 30.78 3.19
N GLN A 249 40.96 31.08 3.25
CA GLN A 249 41.50 32.31 2.71
C GLN A 249 42.54 31.98 1.63
N ASP A 250 42.59 32.81 0.60
CA ASP A 250 43.67 32.75 -0.37
C ASP A 250 44.97 33.35 0.18
N ALA A 251 46.01 33.40 -0.66
CA ALA A 251 47.34 33.87 -0.30
C ALA A 251 47.39 35.35 0.18
N ILE A 252 46.32 36.13 0.00
CA ILE A 252 46.24 37.53 0.45
C ILE A 252 45.14 37.78 1.49
N GLY A 253 44.64 36.73 2.12
CA GLY A 253 43.68 36.83 3.22
C GLY A 253 42.24 37.10 2.77
N GLN A 254 41.93 36.85 1.49
CA GLN A 254 40.58 36.99 0.98
C GLN A 254 39.78 35.69 1.14
N ASP A 255 38.53 35.82 1.60
CA ASP A 255 37.68 34.66 1.85
C ASP A 255 37.32 33.90 0.56
N LEU A 256 37.31 32.57 0.68
CA LEU A 256 36.85 31.57 -0.29
C LEU A 256 35.93 30.59 0.42
N VAL A 257 34.83 30.22 -0.24
CA VAL A 257 33.92 29.19 0.26
C VAL A 257 34.41 27.84 -0.25
N GLN A 258 34.69 26.91 0.66
CA GLN A 258 35.02 25.53 0.32
C GLN A 258 33.73 24.72 0.23
N THR A 259 33.59 23.90 -0.81
CA THR A 259 32.45 23.01 -1.01
C THR A 259 32.92 21.60 -1.38
N ASP A 260 32.15 20.61 -0.93
CA ASP A 260 32.34 19.21 -1.33
C ASP A 260 31.59 18.83 -2.60
N ALA A 261 30.76 19.75 -3.13
CA ALA A 261 30.02 19.56 -4.37
C ALA A 261 31.00 19.29 -5.53
N PRO A 262 30.84 18.19 -6.28
CA PRO A 262 31.78 17.82 -7.32
C PRO A 262 31.95 18.91 -8.39
N ALA A 263 33.19 19.12 -8.82
CA ALA A 263 33.51 20.09 -9.85
C ALA A 263 34.64 19.59 -10.73
N ALA A 264 34.65 20.07 -11.97
CA ALA A 264 35.65 19.77 -12.97
C ALA A 264 35.94 21.01 -13.81
N HIS A 265 37.00 20.96 -14.63
CA HIS A 265 37.26 21.99 -15.64
C HIS A 265 36.00 22.24 -16.48
N GLY A 266 35.72 23.50 -16.81
CA GLY A 266 34.47 23.94 -17.44
C GLY A 266 33.38 24.43 -16.48
N ASN A 267 33.38 24.01 -15.20
CA ASN A 267 32.50 24.61 -14.19
C ASN A 267 32.95 26.00 -13.73
N SER A 268 34.19 26.39 -14.02
CA SER A 268 34.72 27.72 -13.70
C SER A 268 33.83 28.81 -14.29
N GLY A 269 33.45 29.77 -13.45
CA GLY A 269 32.48 30.81 -13.75
C GLY A 269 31.04 30.33 -13.66
N GLY A 270 30.77 29.14 -13.12
CA GLY A 270 29.42 28.66 -12.86
C GLY A 270 28.85 29.21 -11.55
N PRO A 271 27.55 29.54 -11.50
CA PRO A 271 26.91 29.93 -10.26
C PRO A 271 26.73 28.73 -9.34
N ALA A 272 27.03 28.93 -8.06
CA ALA A 272 26.65 28.04 -6.98
C ALA A 272 25.48 28.67 -6.23
N ILE A 273 24.35 27.96 -6.15
CA ILE A 273 23.10 28.44 -5.55
C ILE A 273 22.69 27.63 -4.32
N THR A 274 21.85 28.22 -3.48
CA THR A 274 21.13 27.56 -2.39
C THR A 274 19.71 27.16 -2.79
N ASP A 275 19.00 26.49 -1.86
CA ASP A 275 17.60 26.08 -2.00
C ASP A 275 16.63 27.25 -2.29
N ASP A 276 17.01 28.50 -2.05
CA ASP A 276 16.20 29.68 -2.40
C ASP A 276 16.45 30.21 -3.83
N ALA A 277 17.22 29.48 -4.65
CA ALA A 277 17.65 29.85 -5.99
C ALA A 277 18.54 31.10 -6.06
N SER A 278 19.11 31.55 -4.93
CA SER A 278 20.04 32.69 -4.89
C SER A 278 21.50 32.23 -4.94
N LEU A 279 22.37 33.07 -5.52
CA LEU A 279 23.80 32.82 -5.63
C LEU A 279 24.47 32.91 -4.26
N VAL A 280 25.19 31.86 -3.87
CA VAL A 280 26.09 31.86 -2.70
C VAL A 280 27.56 32.00 -3.07
N GLY A 281 27.94 31.58 -4.28
CA GLY A 281 29.28 31.81 -4.78
C GLY A 281 29.47 31.47 -6.26
N VAL A 282 30.67 31.73 -6.75
CA VAL A 282 31.08 31.48 -8.14
C VAL A 282 32.16 30.43 -8.15
N MET A 283 31.94 29.31 -8.81
CA MET A 283 32.96 28.27 -8.95
C MET A 283 34.19 28.85 -9.64
N THR A 284 35.38 28.73 -9.03
CA THR A 284 36.62 29.30 -9.58
C THR A 284 37.68 28.24 -9.88
N PHE A 285 38.06 27.42 -8.92
CA PHE A 285 39.09 26.40 -9.11
C PHE A 285 38.84 25.15 -8.25
N VAL A 286 39.41 24.05 -8.74
CA VAL A 286 39.38 22.72 -8.11
C VAL A 286 40.74 22.39 -7.50
N SER A 287 40.76 21.54 -6.49
CA SER A 287 42.03 21.02 -5.95
C SER A 287 42.66 19.98 -6.89
N LEU A 288 43.97 20.05 -7.07
CA LEU A 288 44.74 19.11 -7.89
C LEU A 288 45.73 18.33 -7.02
N SER A 289 45.91 17.05 -7.32
CA SER A 289 46.94 16.20 -6.72
C SER A 289 48.32 16.54 -7.29
N ALA A 290 49.38 15.97 -6.71
CA ALA A 290 50.73 16.07 -7.25
C ALA A 290 50.87 15.51 -8.68
N SER A 291 49.97 14.58 -9.08
CA SER A 291 49.92 14.04 -10.44
C SER A 291 49.06 14.89 -11.40
N GLY A 292 48.50 16.01 -10.94
CA GLY A 292 47.60 16.86 -11.73
C GLY A 292 46.17 16.34 -11.85
N ALA A 293 45.81 15.28 -11.13
CA ALA A 293 44.44 14.76 -11.11
C ALA A 293 43.55 15.59 -10.17
N ILE A 294 42.28 15.78 -10.55
CA ILE A 294 41.32 16.54 -9.73
C ILE A 294 40.98 15.77 -8.46
N VAL A 295 41.11 16.43 -7.31
CA VAL A 295 40.71 15.93 -6.00
C VAL A 295 39.30 16.45 -5.69
N GLN A 296 38.32 15.55 -5.74
CA GLN A 296 36.93 15.88 -5.43
C GLN A 296 36.74 16.12 -3.91
N GLY A 297 35.71 16.89 -3.56
CA GLY A 297 35.40 17.25 -2.17
C GLY A 297 36.10 18.52 -1.65
N TYR A 298 37.01 19.11 -2.44
CA TYR A 298 37.79 20.29 -2.06
C TYR A 298 37.79 21.31 -3.21
N ASN A 299 36.61 21.88 -3.47
CA ASN A 299 36.41 22.89 -4.51
C ASN A 299 36.14 24.25 -3.88
N PHE A 300 36.47 25.33 -4.60
CA PHE A 300 36.44 26.69 -4.05
C PHE A 300 35.54 27.62 -4.86
N LEU A 301 34.75 28.42 -4.14
CA LEU A 301 33.84 29.42 -4.68
C LEU A 301 34.23 30.81 -4.22
N ILE A 302 34.13 31.79 -5.12
CA ILE A 302 34.19 33.21 -4.78
C ILE A 302 32.85 33.58 -4.12
N PRO A 303 32.82 34.09 -2.87
CA PRO A 303 31.59 34.41 -2.17
C PRO A 303 30.69 35.42 -2.89
N ALA A 304 29.37 35.27 -2.78
CA ALA A 304 28.40 36.22 -3.35
C ALA A 304 28.60 37.68 -2.89
N LYS A 305 29.05 37.89 -1.65
CA LYS A 305 29.41 39.23 -1.13
C LYS A 305 30.51 39.90 -1.96
N ASP A 306 31.46 39.14 -2.50
CA ASP A 306 32.56 39.68 -3.29
C ASP A 306 32.13 39.91 -4.74
N VAL A 307 31.18 39.12 -5.25
CA VAL A 307 30.47 39.44 -6.51
C VAL A 307 29.71 40.76 -6.37
N ALA A 308 28.98 40.95 -5.26
CA ALA A 308 28.26 42.19 -5.01
C ALA A 308 29.20 43.42 -4.97
N LYS A 309 30.36 43.32 -4.30
CA LYS A 309 31.40 44.36 -4.33
C LYS A 309 31.93 44.58 -5.75
N PHE A 310 32.21 43.51 -6.50
CA PHE A 310 32.66 43.60 -7.87
C PHE A 310 31.65 44.31 -8.79
N LEU A 311 30.35 44.19 -8.54
CA LEU A 311 29.32 44.86 -9.34
C LEU A 311 29.08 46.33 -8.96
N GLN A 312 29.66 46.83 -7.87
CA GLN A 312 29.51 48.23 -7.48
C GLN A 312 30.02 49.19 -8.58
N GLY A 313 29.31 50.30 -8.76
CA GLY A 313 29.58 51.29 -9.80
C GLY A 313 29.13 50.88 -11.20
N THR A 314 28.39 49.78 -11.35
CA THR A 314 27.78 49.36 -12.62
C THR A 314 26.26 49.55 -12.58
N GLU A 315 25.61 49.50 -13.74
CA GLU A 315 24.15 49.58 -13.84
C GLU A 315 23.43 48.24 -13.57
N VAL A 316 24.17 47.18 -13.24
CA VAL A 316 23.67 45.82 -13.06
C VAL A 316 22.76 45.74 -11.84
N LYS A 317 21.60 45.12 -12.00
CA LYS A 317 20.64 44.85 -10.93
C LYS A 317 20.46 43.34 -10.77
N PRO A 318 21.15 42.71 -9.80
CA PRO A 318 21.17 41.26 -9.70
C PRO A 318 19.78 40.63 -9.50
N GLY A 319 19.46 39.64 -10.33
CA GLY A 319 18.19 38.90 -10.31
C GLY A 319 17.00 39.60 -10.99
N GLU A 320 17.15 40.84 -11.46
CA GLU A 320 16.08 41.56 -12.16
C GLU A 320 15.86 40.98 -13.55
N SER A 321 14.67 40.44 -13.81
CA SER A 321 14.30 39.87 -15.11
C SER A 321 12.80 39.74 -15.27
N ALA A 322 12.28 40.16 -16.42
CA ALA A 322 10.88 39.92 -16.79
C ALA A 322 10.59 38.44 -17.08
N PHE A 323 11.60 37.65 -17.49
CA PHE A 323 11.47 36.21 -17.70
C PHE A 323 11.22 35.48 -16.37
N ASN A 324 11.94 35.87 -15.31
CA ASN A 324 11.89 35.18 -14.01
C ASN A 324 10.48 35.10 -13.42
N ALA A 325 9.70 36.18 -13.51
CA ALA A 325 8.35 36.22 -12.94
C ALA A 325 7.40 35.22 -13.62
N VAL A 326 7.43 35.17 -14.95
CA VAL A 326 6.60 34.25 -15.74
C VAL A 326 7.06 32.80 -15.53
N TRP A 327 8.38 32.58 -15.55
CA TRP A 327 8.96 31.27 -15.36
C TRP A 327 8.66 30.69 -13.96
N ALA A 328 8.86 31.47 -12.91
CA ALA A 328 8.57 31.06 -11.54
C ALA A 328 7.09 30.70 -11.35
N ALA A 329 6.17 31.49 -11.93
CA ALA A 329 4.74 31.18 -11.88
C ALA A 329 4.39 29.87 -12.61
N GLY A 330 5.08 29.56 -13.71
CA GLY A 330 4.95 28.29 -14.43
C GLY A 330 5.44 27.09 -13.63
N ILE A 331 6.63 27.21 -13.01
CA ILE A 331 7.19 26.15 -12.15
C ILE A 331 6.32 25.92 -10.91
N GLU A 332 5.88 26.98 -10.24
CA GLU A 332 5.01 26.88 -9.08
C GLU A 332 3.69 26.18 -9.43
N ALA A 333 3.08 26.53 -10.57
CA ALA A 333 1.87 25.87 -11.05
C ALA A 333 2.12 24.40 -11.40
N LEU A 334 3.28 24.07 -11.99
CA LEU A 334 3.65 22.70 -12.33
C LEU A 334 3.78 21.82 -11.09
N LEU A 335 4.49 22.31 -10.06
CA LEU A 335 4.70 21.62 -8.79
C LEU A 335 3.42 21.52 -7.96
N ALA A 336 2.51 22.50 -8.09
CA ALA A 336 1.18 22.46 -7.50
C ALA A 336 0.17 21.61 -8.30
N GLU A 337 0.61 20.83 -9.28
CA GLU A 337 -0.21 19.99 -10.18
C GLU A 337 -1.30 20.77 -10.95
N ARG A 338 -1.14 22.08 -11.13
CA ARG A 338 -2.02 22.96 -11.91
C ARG A 338 -1.55 23.02 -13.36
N TYR A 339 -1.58 21.87 -14.04
CA TYR A 339 -0.92 21.69 -15.34
C TYR A 339 -1.38 22.64 -16.45
N SER A 340 -2.66 23.04 -16.48
CA SER A 340 -3.14 24.01 -17.48
C SER A 340 -2.54 25.40 -17.29
N THR A 341 -2.42 25.85 -16.03
CA THR A 341 -1.78 27.13 -15.69
C THR A 341 -0.26 27.04 -15.92
N ALA A 342 0.34 25.90 -15.58
CA ALA A 342 1.74 25.63 -15.83
C ALA A 342 2.07 25.73 -17.32
N ALA A 343 1.34 25.00 -18.18
CA ALA A 343 1.54 25.02 -19.63
C ALA A 343 1.40 26.44 -20.19
N ALA A 344 0.37 27.19 -19.79
CA ALA A 344 0.17 28.57 -20.24
C ALA A 344 1.33 29.50 -19.85
N LYS A 345 1.82 29.42 -18.61
CA LYS A 345 2.92 30.27 -18.12
C LYS A 345 4.28 29.86 -18.67
N ILE A 346 4.54 28.56 -18.78
CA ILE A 346 5.77 28.04 -19.38
C ILE A 346 5.81 28.39 -20.87
N ASP A 347 4.68 28.34 -21.60
CA ASP A 347 4.62 28.77 -22.99
C ASP A 347 4.84 30.29 -23.11
N GLU A 348 4.29 31.10 -22.20
CA GLU A 348 4.59 32.53 -22.14
C GLU A 348 6.11 32.78 -21.96
N ALA A 349 6.78 32.04 -21.07
CA ALA A 349 8.23 32.10 -20.92
C ALA A 349 8.97 31.66 -22.20
N ASN A 350 8.48 30.62 -22.88
CA ASN A 350 9.01 30.17 -24.17
C ASN A 350 8.83 31.23 -25.28
N ARG A 351 7.79 32.06 -25.25
CA ARG A 351 7.66 33.16 -26.22
C ARG A 351 8.65 34.29 -25.95
N ILE A 352 9.00 34.54 -24.68
CA ILE A 352 9.98 35.57 -24.29
C ILE A 352 11.39 35.17 -24.75
N LEU A 353 11.83 33.95 -24.43
CA LEU A 353 13.13 33.43 -24.85
C LEU A 353 12.95 32.03 -25.46
N PRO A 354 12.74 31.95 -26.79
CA PRO A 354 12.34 30.72 -27.45
C PRO A 354 13.36 29.59 -27.37
N GLY A 355 12.83 28.42 -27.02
CA GLY A 355 13.49 27.15 -27.26
C GLY A 355 14.59 26.77 -26.29
N LEU A 356 14.68 27.41 -25.13
CA LEU A 356 15.52 26.93 -24.03
C LEU A 356 15.15 25.48 -23.70
N THR A 357 16.16 24.63 -23.50
CA THR A 357 15.99 23.17 -23.37
C THR A 357 15.03 22.79 -22.24
N ASP A 358 15.25 23.33 -21.03
CA ASP A 358 14.40 23.05 -19.88
C ASP A 358 12.98 23.60 -20.05
N VAL A 359 12.83 24.78 -20.67
CA VAL A 359 11.51 25.38 -20.94
C VAL A 359 10.71 24.50 -21.89
N LYS A 360 11.32 24.04 -23.00
CA LYS A 360 10.68 23.13 -23.95
C LYS A 360 10.29 21.80 -23.32
N ARG A 361 11.20 21.22 -22.53
CA ARG A 361 10.96 19.93 -21.86
C ARG A 361 9.79 20.02 -20.88
N LEU A 362 9.79 21.05 -20.02
CA LEU A 362 8.73 21.23 -19.03
C LEU A 362 7.41 21.65 -19.66
N LEU A 363 7.43 22.38 -20.79
CA LEU A 363 6.22 22.68 -21.56
C LEU A 363 5.58 21.40 -22.09
N ALA A 364 6.38 20.54 -22.73
CA ALA A 364 5.90 19.26 -23.24
C ALA A 364 5.35 18.37 -22.12
N ASP A 365 6.03 18.28 -20.97
CA ASP A 365 5.55 17.54 -19.80
C ASP A 365 4.23 18.12 -19.25
N ALA A 366 4.12 19.45 -19.14
CA ALA A 366 2.91 20.10 -18.69
C ALA A 366 1.73 19.88 -19.66
N GLU A 367 1.94 20.04 -20.97
CA GLU A 367 0.92 19.78 -21.99
C GLU A 367 0.47 18.32 -22.01
N GLU A 368 1.41 17.38 -21.84
CA GLU A 368 1.09 15.96 -21.74
C GLU A 368 0.23 15.67 -20.51
N LYS A 369 0.56 16.23 -19.35
CA LYS A 369 -0.24 16.09 -18.12
C LYS A 369 -1.58 16.81 -18.18
N VAL A 370 -1.74 17.81 -19.05
CA VAL A 370 -3.06 18.39 -19.34
C VAL A 370 -3.91 17.41 -20.15
N LYS A 371 -3.34 16.74 -21.16
CA LYS A 371 -4.05 15.74 -21.98
C LYS A 371 -4.33 14.45 -21.20
N HIS A 372 -3.37 14.04 -20.38
CA HIS A 372 -3.35 12.78 -19.63
C HIS A 372 -3.06 13.07 -18.16
N PRO A 373 -4.05 13.59 -17.40
CA PRO A 373 -3.83 13.93 -16.00
C PRO A 373 -3.51 12.67 -15.18
N PRO A 374 -2.56 12.75 -14.23
CA PRO A 374 -2.24 11.64 -13.36
C PRO A 374 -3.47 11.21 -12.56
N PRO A 375 -3.67 9.90 -12.33
CA PRO A 375 -4.82 9.40 -11.58
C PRO A 375 -4.75 9.92 -10.15
N ARG A 376 -5.80 10.62 -9.71
CA ARG A 376 -5.91 11.01 -8.30
C ARG A 376 -6.12 9.75 -7.46
N PRO A 377 -5.43 9.60 -6.31
CA PRO A 377 -5.64 8.46 -5.44
C PRO A 377 -7.13 8.40 -5.05
N PHE A 378 -7.75 7.25 -5.30
CA PHE A 378 -9.13 7.00 -4.86
C PHE A 378 -9.19 7.23 -3.35
N PRO A 379 -10.20 7.95 -2.82
CA PRO A 379 -10.22 8.32 -1.42
C PRO A 379 -10.65 7.13 -0.57
N TRP A 380 -9.72 6.19 -0.38
CA TRP A 380 -9.92 4.97 0.38
C TRP A 380 -10.43 5.25 1.80
N ALA A 381 -10.06 6.38 2.40
CA ALA A 381 -10.59 6.82 3.69
C ALA A 381 -12.13 6.96 3.69
N TRP A 382 -12.74 7.49 2.63
CA TRP A 382 -14.20 7.61 2.55
C TRP A 382 -14.87 6.27 2.27
N ALA A 383 -14.24 5.43 1.45
CA ALA A 383 -14.74 4.08 1.17
C ALA A 383 -14.68 3.19 2.41
N THR A 384 -13.60 3.23 3.19
CA THR A 384 -13.47 2.48 4.44
C THR A 384 -14.50 2.96 5.47
N VAL A 385 -14.68 4.27 5.65
CA VAL A 385 -15.74 4.82 6.52
C VAL A 385 -17.12 4.30 6.10
N GLY A 386 -17.43 4.33 4.78
CA GLY A 386 -18.70 3.83 4.26
C GLY A 386 -18.93 2.34 4.54
N VAL A 387 -17.94 1.49 4.27
CA VAL A 387 -18.02 0.04 4.51
C VAL A 387 -18.11 -0.27 6.00
N THR A 388 -17.36 0.42 6.84
CA THR A 388 -17.40 0.24 8.30
C THR A 388 -18.77 0.61 8.87
N LEU A 389 -19.35 1.74 8.46
CA LEU A 389 -20.69 2.14 8.90
C LEU A 389 -21.77 1.15 8.46
N LEU A 390 -21.71 0.66 7.22
CA LEU A 390 -22.62 -0.38 6.72
C LEU A 390 -22.50 -1.68 7.53
N SER A 391 -21.27 -2.10 7.82
CA SER A 391 -20.97 -3.31 8.59
C SER A 391 -21.47 -3.20 10.03
N LEU A 392 -21.25 -2.06 10.69
CA LEU A 392 -21.74 -1.79 12.04
C LEU A 392 -23.27 -1.72 12.08
N GLY A 393 -23.91 -1.11 11.09
CA GLY A 393 -25.37 -1.09 10.96
C GLY A 393 -25.96 -2.48 10.80
N ALA A 394 -25.40 -3.29 9.90
CA ALA A 394 -25.82 -4.68 9.70
C ALA A 394 -25.62 -5.53 10.96
N TYR A 395 -24.46 -5.41 11.62
CA TYR A 395 -24.18 -6.11 12.88
C TYR A 395 -25.15 -5.70 13.98
N GLY A 396 -25.40 -4.40 14.14
CA GLY A 396 -26.36 -3.87 15.11
C GLY A 396 -27.79 -4.39 14.89
N ALA A 397 -28.25 -4.43 13.63
CA ALA A 397 -29.55 -4.97 13.28
C ALA A 397 -29.66 -6.49 13.58
N MET A 398 -28.64 -7.27 13.22
CA MET A 398 -28.60 -8.71 13.52
C MET A 398 -28.58 -8.97 15.03
N TRP A 399 -27.76 -8.22 15.78
CA TRP A 399 -27.66 -8.33 17.23
C TRP A 399 -28.98 -7.95 17.92
N GLY A 400 -29.61 -6.84 17.50
CA GLY A 400 -30.92 -6.42 18.01
C GLY A 400 -32.01 -7.46 17.77
N LYS A 401 -32.07 -8.01 16.55
CA LYS A 401 -33.01 -9.10 16.21
C LYS A 401 -32.77 -10.35 17.07
N ARG A 402 -31.50 -10.75 17.25
CA ARG A 402 -31.12 -11.92 18.07
C ARG A 402 -31.46 -11.71 19.55
N TRP A 403 -31.22 -10.51 20.08
CA TRP A 403 -31.54 -10.16 21.47
C TRP A 403 -33.06 -10.19 21.72
N TRP A 404 -33.85 -9.54 20.86
CA TRP A 404 -35.32 -9.56 20.94
C TRP A 404 -35.91 -10.97 20.90
N LYS A 405 -35.35 -11.85 20.05
CA LYS A 405 -35.78 -13.24 19.92
C LYS A 405 -35.49 -14.03 21.20
N ASN A 406 -34.35 -13.82 21.86
CA ASN A 406 -33.87 -14.66 22.96
C ASN A 406 -34.14 -14.15 24.37
N ARG A 407 -34.59 -12.90 24.56
CA ARG A 407 -34.74 -12.27 25.89
C ARG A 407 -35.68 -12.99 26.87
N TYR A 408 -36.58 -13.85 26.39
CA TYR A 408 -37.51 -14.63 27.22
C TYR A 408 -37.22 -16.14 27.24
N ARG A 409 -36.15 -16.59 26.55
CA ARG A 409 -35.77 -18.00 26.55
C ARG A 409 -34.87 -18.31 27.74
N VAL A 410 -35.12 -19.43 28.40
CA VAL A 410 -34.31 -19.97 29.50
C VAL A 410 -33.76 -21.33 29.12
N GLN A 411 -32.54 -21.62 29.53
CA GLN A 411 -31.91 -22.92 29.31
C GLN A 411 -32.44 -23.94 30.33
N PRO A 412 -32.48 -25.25 30.00
CA PRO A 412 -32.89 -26.30 30.94
C PRO A 412 -32.14 -26.25 32.27
N THR A 413 -30.82 -26.03 32.26
CA THR A 413 -30.00 -25.91 33.48
C THR A 413 -30.37 -24.69 34.34
N GLN A 414 -30.81 -23.59 33.72
CA GLN A 414 -31.27 -22.42 34.47
C GLN A 414 -32.58 -22.70 35.20
N VAL A 415 -33.45 -23.51 34.59
CA VAL A 415 -34.72 -23.94 35.21
C VAL A 415 -34.44 -24.82 36.43
N ILE A 416 -33.50 -25.76 36.34
CA ILE A 416 -33.04 -26.54 37.51
C ILE A 416 -32.50 -25.61 38.59
N GLY A 417 -31.64 -24.65 38.21
CA GLY A 417 -31.12 -23.66 39.15
C GLY A 417 -32.20 -22.75 39.76
N PHE A 418 -33.37 -22.58 39.13
CA PHE A 418 -34.52 -21.91 39.75
C PHE A 418 -35.18 -22.80 40.81
N ILE A 419 -35.34 -24.10 40.52
CA ILE A 419 -35.89 -25.10 41.43
C ILE A 419 -35.01 -25.24 42.68
N GLU A 420 -33.69 -25.39 42.50
CA GLU A 420 -32.72 -25.51 43.62
C GLU A 420 -32.69 -24.27 44.52
N ARG A 421 -33.00 -23.10 43.95
CA ARG A 421 -33.11 -21.83 44.70
C ARG A 421 -34.50 -21.60 45.32
N GLY A 422 -35.40 -22.58 45.25
CA GLY A 422 -36.73 -22.52 45.87
C GLY A 422 -37.77 -21.69 45.12
N LEU A 423 -37.54 -21.35 43.84
CA LEU A 423 -38.48 -20.52 43.05
C LEU A 423 -39.68 -21.31 42.47
N SER A 424 -39.72 -22.64 42.67
CA SER A 424 -40.81 -23.56 42.27
C SER A 424 -41.52 -23.16 40.96
N PRO A 425 -40.81 -23.13 39.82
CA PRO A 425 -41.40 -22.72 38.54
C PRO A 425 -42.51 -23.68 38.10
N VAL A 426 -43.58 -23.13 37.55
CA VAL A 426 -44.65 -23.92 36.92
C VAL A 426 -44.21 -24.31 35.51
N LEU A 427 -43.97 -25.61 35.31
CA LEU A 427 -43.60 -26.17 34.01
C LEU A 427 -44.88 -26.41 33.20
N LEU A 428 -45.02 -25.74 32.07
CA LEU A 428 -46.24 -25.73 31.28
C LEU A 428 -46.04 -26.47 29.96
N ASP A 429 -46.70 -27.61 29.81
CA ASP A 429 -46.69 -28.41 28.60
C ASP A 429 -47.68 -27.84 27.58
N VAL A 430 -47.16 -27.11 26.62
CA VAL A 430 -47.94 -26.43 25.57
C VAL A 430 -47.75 -27.08 24.20
N ARG A 431 -47.44 -28.37 24.15
CA ARG A 431 -47.42 -29.14 22.89
C ARG A 431 -48.81 -29.15 22.25
N THR A 432 -48.90 -29.25 20.93
CA THR A 432 -50.20 -29.49 20.26
C THR A 432 -50.79 -30.83 20.72
N LYS A 433 -52.07 -31.10 20.41
CA LYS A 433 -52.71 -32.38 20.76
C LYS A 433 -51.92 -33.56 20.17
N THR A 434 -51.63 -33.50 18.87
CA THR A 434 -50.84 -34.49 18.14
C THR A 434 -49.42 -34.67 18.71
N ASP A 435 -48.69 -33.56 18.97
CA ASP A 435 -47.33 -33.62 19.53
C ASP A 435 -47.30 -34.19 20.96
N TYR A 436 -48.35 -33.93 21.73
CA TYR A 436 -48.47 -34.44 23.07
C TYR A 436 -48.77 -35.93 23.05
N GLU A 437 -49.72 -36.38 22.23
CA GLU A 437 -50.12 -37.79 22.10
C GLU A 437 -48.96 -38.67 21.61
N THR A 438 -48.24 -38.23 20.57
CA THR A 438 -47.11 -38.95 19.97
C THR A 438 -45.90 -39.16 20.89
N SER A 439 -45.69 -38.31 21.89
CA SER A 439 -44.53 -38.41 22.78
C SER A 439 -44.94 -38.95 24.14
N PRO A 440 -44.44 -40.13 24.58
CA PRO A 440 -44.81 -40.75 25.86
C PRO A 440 -44.27 -40.01 27.09
N LEU A 441 -43.42 -38.99 26.89
CA LEU A 441 -42.68 -38.29 27.92
C LEU A 441 -43.24 -36.89 28.16
N LYS A 442 -43.13 -36.42 29.41
CA LYS A 442 -43.37 -35.04 29.83
C LYS A 442 -42.32 -34.59 30.85
N LEU A 443 -42.21 -33.28 31.06
CA LEU A 443 -41.35 -32.77 32.14
C LEU A 443 -41.96 -33.14 33.51
N PRO A 444 -41.13 -33.37 34.54
CA PRO A 444 -41.62 -33.74 35.86
C PRO A 444 -42.55 -32.68 36.45
N GLY A 445 -43.72 -33.08 36.95
CA GLY A 445 -44.72 -32.14 37.49
C GLY A 445 -45.30 -31.14 36.49
N ALA A 446 -45.11 -31.35 35.18
CA ALA A 446 -45.61 -30.41 34.17
C ALA A 446 -47.15 -30.39 34.10
N VAL A 447 -47.71 -29.18 34.09
CA VAL A 447 -49.14 -28.92 33.92
C VAL A 447 -49.44 -28.81 32.44
N ARG A 448 -50.47 -29.53 31.98
CA ARG A 448 -50.88 -29.51 30.58
C ARG A 448 -51.72 -28.28 30.28
N LEU A 449 -51.36 -27.50 29.26
CA LEU A 449 -52.18 -26.43 28.71
C LEU A 449 -52.19 -26.51 27.20
N GLU A 450 -53.34 -26.80 26.61
CA GLU A 450 -53.45 -26.82 25.15
C GLU A 450 -53.28 -25.40 24.58
N PRO A 451 -52.53 -25.23 23.48
CA PRO A 451 -52.27 -23.90 22.91
C PRO A 451 -53.52 -23.09 22.58
N GLU A 452 -54.62 -23.77 22.20
CA GLU A 452 -55.92 -23.15 21.87
C GLU A 452 -56.62 -22.61 23.12
N HIS A 453 -56.43 -23.27 24.25
CA HIS A 453 -56.95 -22.89 25.56
C HIS A 453 -56.05 -21.91 26.32
N ALA A 454 -54.92 -21.49 25.74
CA ALA A 454 -54.05 -20.47 26.34
C ALA A 454 -54.77 -19.12 26.56
N ALA A 455 -55.82 -18.87 25.78
CA ALA A 455 -56.68 -17.71 25.90
C ALA A 455 -57.82 -17.88 26.93
N THR A 456 -57.96 -19.02 27.59
CA THR A 456 -59.03 -19.26 28.57
C THR A 456 -58.49 -19.85 29.88
N ALA A 457 -57.17 -19.80 30.07
CA ALA A 457 -56.44 -20.66 31.00
C ALA A 457 -56.87 -20.63 32.48
N ASP A 458 -56.98 -21.86 32.99
CA ASP A 458 -57.14 -22.47 34.32
C ASP A 458 -56.95 -21.58 35.59
N PRO A 459 -57.87 -21.65 36.58
CA PRO A 459 -57.82 -20.95 37.87
C PRO A 459 -56.64 -21.24 38.83
N HIS A 460 -55.77 -22.21 38.54
CA HIS A 460 -54.79 -22.72 39.52
C HIS A 460 -53.36 -22.16 39.40
N ILE A 461 -53.07 -21.24 38.46
CA ILE A 461 -51.73 -20.64 38.28
C ILE A 461 -51.69 -19.22 38.84
N VAL A 462 -50.89 -18.99 39.88
CA VAL A 462 -50.73 -17.68 40.53
C VAL A 462 -50.00 -16.71 39.59
N ARG A 463 -50.45 -15.45 39.49
CA ARG A 463 -49.96 -14.46 38.50
C ARG A 463 -48.49 -14.07 38.69
N GLU A 464 -47.99 -14.23 39.91
CA GLU A 464 -46.63 -13.87 40.33
C GLU A 464 -45.62 -15.04 40.19
N GLN A 465 -46.06 -16.27 39.92
CA GLN A 465 -45.17 -17.42 39.78
C GLN A 465 -44.40 -17.40 38.45
N LEU A 466 -43.17 -17.91 38.48
CA LEU A 466 -42.35 -18.12 37.28
C LEU A 466 -42.93 -19.28 36.46
N ILE A 467 -43.37 -18.99 35.23
CA ILE A 467 -43.90 -19.99 34.30
C ILE A 467 -42.83 -20.30 33.25
N VAL A 468 -42.58 -21.58 33.02
CA VAL A 468 -41.70 -22.04 31.94
C VAL A 468 -42.50 -22.92 30.98
N ALA A 469 -42.85 -22.36 29.83
CA ALA A 469 -43.57 -23.07 28.78
C ALA A 469 -42.60 -23.86 27.89
N TYR A 470 -42.96 -25.11 27.58
CA TYR A 470 -42.21 -25.94 26.65
C TYR A 470 -43.13 -26.65 25.64
N CYS A 471 -42.57 -26.91 24.45
CA CYS A 471 -43.21 -27.64 23.37
C CYS A 471 -42.18 -28.50 22.64
N THR A 472 -42.57 -29.12 21.54
CA THR A 472 -41.69 -29.87 20.61
C THR A 472 -41.59 -29.21 19.24
N SER A 473 -42.29 -28.11 19.00
CA SER A 473 -42.28 -27.39 17.72
C SER A 473 -40.91 -26.75 17.41
N PRO A 474 -40.51 -26.64 16.13
CA PRO A 474 -39.31 -25.92 15.71
C PRO A 474 -39.23 -24.51 16.30
N GLU A 475 -38.03 -24.12 16.75
CA GLU A 475 -37.74 -22.83 17.39
C GLU A 475 -38.67 -22.45 18.56
N GLU A 476 -39.29 -23.45 19.19
CA GLU A 476 -40.27 -23.30 20.25
C GLU A 476 -41.45 -22.38 19.88
N ALA A 477 -41.84 -22.33 18.60
CA ALA A 477 -42.87 -21.44 18.08
C ALA A 477 -44.19 -21.50 18.90
N THR A 478 -44.63 -22.70 19.28
CA THR A 478 -45.85 -22.88 20.07
C THR A 478 -45.70 -22.31 21.48
N SER A 479 -44.56 -22.57 22.14
CA SER A 479 -44.26 -22.00 23.47
C SER A 479 -44.10 -20.49 23.44
N ALA A 480 -43.50 -19.94 22.38
CA ALA A 480 -43.34 -18.51 22.21
C ALA A 480 -44.70 -17.79 22.05
N ARG A 481 -45.61 -18.38 21.27
CA ARG A 481 -46.98 -17.90 21.09
C ARG A 481 -47.75 -17.93 22.41
N VAL A 482 -47.76 -19.06 23.11
CA VAL A 482 -48.47 -19.19 24.39
C VAL A 482 -47.88 -18.25 25.45
N ALA A 483 -46.55 -18.15 25.55
CA ALA A 483 -45.89 -17.23 26.46
C ALA A 483 -46.20 -15.76 26.15
N ALA A 484 -46.42 -15.38 24.89
CA ALA A 484 -46.84 -14.03 24.52
C ALA A 484 -48.29 -13.76 24.96
N VAL A 485 -49.19 -14.71 24.75
CA VAL A 485 -50.60 -14.62 25.19
C VAL A 485 -50.69 -14.50 26.71
N LEU A 486 -49.96 -15.33 27.46
CA LEU A 486 -49.93 -15.24 28.93
C LEU A 486 -49.37 -13.90 29.42
N ARG A 487 -48.31 -13.36 28.79
CA ARG A 487 -47.79 -12.03 29.17
C ARG A 487 -48.77 -10.89 28.88
N GLN A 488 -49.47 -10.95 27.75
CA GLN A 488 -50.51 -9.96 27.41
C GLN A 488 -51.68 -9.98 28.41
N ARG A 489 -51.92 -11.12 29.07
CA ARG A 489 -52.99 -11.33 30.05
C ARG A 489 -52.59 -11.00 31.49
N GLY A 490 -51.35 -10.59 31.74
CA GLY A 490 -50.89 -10.10 33.04
C GLY A 490 -49.97 -11.03 33.84
N TRP A 491 -49.58 -12.19 33.32
CA TRP A 491 -48.51 -12.99 33.92
C TRP A 491 -47.16 -12.34 33.62
N LYS A 492 -46.47 -11.87 34.67
CA LYS A 492 -45.26 -11.04 34.52
C LYS A 492 -44.02 -11.87 34.18
N ASP A 493 -43.93 -13.09 34.70
CA ASP A 493 -42.73 -13.91 34.61
C ASP A 493 -42.95 -15.20 33.82
N VAL A 494 -43.15 -15.05 32.51
CA VAL A 494 -43.28 -16.19 31.58
C VAL A 494 -42.02 -16.33 30.75
N ARG A 495 -41.45 -17.53 30.75
CA ARG A 495 -40.24 -17.90 30.02
C ARG A 495 -40.53 -19.08 29.08
N ILE A 496 -39.68 -19.20 28.07
CA ILE A 496 -39.75 -20.26 27.05
C ILE A 496 -38.57 -21.19 27.29
N LEU A 497 -38.82 -22.48 27.47
CA LEU A 497 -37.75 -23.46 27.59
C LEU A 497 -37.03 -23.62 26.26
N LYS A 498 -35.76 -23.20 26.19
CA LYS A 498 -34.96 -23.31 24.98
C LYS A 498 -34.73 -24.78 24.61
N GLY A 499 -34.99 -25.14 23.37
CA GLY A 499 -34.97 -26.51 22.87
C GLY A 499 -36.21 -27.34 23.24
N GLY A 500 -37.15 -26.78 24.03
CA GLY A 500 -38.36 -27.50 24.43
C GLY A 500 -38.08 -28.81 25.18
N LEU A 501 -38.94 -29.81 24.97
CA LEU A 501 -38.78 -31.14 25.56
C LEU A 501 -37.45 -31.80 25.14
N GLY A 502 -37.05 -31.64 23.87
CA GLY A 502 -35.78 -32.18 23.35
C GLY A 502 -34.55 -31.53 23.98
N GLY A 503 -34.61 -30.22 24.25
CA GLY A 503 -33.56 -29.50 24.98
C GLY A 503 -33.40 -30.02 26.41
N TRP A 504 -34.52 -30.32 27.07
CA TRP A 504 -34.54 -30.90 28.41
C TRP A 504 -33.93 -32.30 28.48
N THR A 505 -34.32 -33.19 27.55
CA THR A 505 -33.80 -34.55 27.49
C THR A 505 -32.33 -34.59 27.07
N ASN A 506 -31.91 -33.72 26.14
CA ASN A 506 -30.50 -33.59 25.75
C ASN A 506 -29.61 -33.11 26.91
N ALA A 507 -30.15 -32.29 27.81
CA ALA A 507 -29.49 -31.91 29.06
C ALA A 507 -29.46 -33.04 30.12
N ARG A 508 -29.99 -34.23 29.79
CA ARG A 508 -30.07 -35.43 30.67
C ARG A 508 -30.86 -35.19 31.95
N LEU A 509 -31.83 -34.29 31.90
CA LEU A 509 -32.69 -33.99 33.03
C LEU A 509 -33.84 -35.02 33.17
N PRO A 510 -34.40 -35.22 34.37
CA PRO A 510 -35.44 -36.22 34.62
C PRO A 510 -36.70 -35.94 33.79
N VAL A 511 -37.42 -37.00 33.42
CA VAL A 511 -38.70 -36.96 32.69
C VAL A 511 -39.69 -37.95 33.30
N GLU A 512 -40.99 -37.67 33.14
CA GLU A 512 -42.09 -38.55 33.56
C GLU A 512 -42.76 -39.21 32.36
N ALA A 513 -43.27 -40.43 32.53
CA ALA A 513 -44.12 -41.12 31.55
C ALA A 513 -45.59 -40.69 31.71
N LYS A 514 -46.34 -40.62 30.61
CA LYS A 514 -47.78 -40.29 30.62
C LYS A 514 -48.68 -41.46 31.08
N ALA A 515 -48.26 -42.72 30.88
CA ALA A 515 -49.02 -43.94 31.18
C ALA A 515 -48.10 -45.07 31.69
N SER A 516 -48.68 -46.14 32.26
CA SER A 516 -47.98 -47.32 32.78
C SER A 516 -47.42 -48.20 31.65
N LEU A 517 -46.38 -47.72 30.98
CA LEU A 517 -45.66 -48.48 29.97
C LEU A 517 -44.83 -49.60 30.63
N PRO A 518 -44.68 -50.76 29.98
CA PRO A 518 -43.70 -51.78 30.39
C PRO A 518 -42.28 -51.16 30.50
N SER A 519 -41.49 -51.66 31.46
CA SER A 519 -40.13 -51.16 31.77
C SER A 519 -39.22 -51.08 30.53
N ILE A 520 -39.31 -52.05 29.62
CA ILE A 520 -38.56 -52.11 28.36
C ILE A 520 -38.96 -50.96 27.41
N GLY A 521 -40.26 -50.78 27.17
CA GLY A 521 -40.76 -49.76 26.26
C GLY A 521 -40.36 -48.36 26.70
N LEU A 522 -40.45 -48.09 28.00
CA LEU A 522 -40.06 -46.80 28.57
C LEU A 522 -38.56 -46.50 28.36
N GLU A 523 -37.69 -47.47 28.61
CA GLU A 523 -36.24 -47.29 28.43
C GLU A 523 -35.85 -47.11 26.95
N ILE A 524 -36.56 -47.80 26.05
CA ILE A 524 -36.38 -47.60 24.61
C ILE A 524 -36.86 -46.20 24.22
N TYR A 525 -38.04 -45.76 24.66
CA TYR A 525 -38.56 -44.41 24.36
C TYR A 525 -37.67 -43.27 24.87
N LYS A 526 -37.07 -43.39 26.07
CA LYS A 526 -36.08 -42.41 26.57
C LYS A 526 -34.82 -42.34 25.71
N SER A 527 -34.50 -43.41 25.00
CA SER A 527 -33.27 -43.55 24.22
C SER A 527 -33.47 -43.27 22.72
N LEU A 528 -34.72 -43.20 22.30
CA LEU A 528 -35.18 -42.90 20.97
C LEU A 528 -35.52 -41.41 20.87
N SER A 529 -34.72 -40.63 20.15
CA SER A 529 -35.07 -39.25 19.82
C SER A 529 -36.21 -39.28 18.80
N LEU A 530 -37.42 -38.87 19.22
CA LEU A 530 -38.69 -39.03 18.50
C LEU A 530 -38.78 -38.36 17.10
N GLY A 531 -37.72 -37.71 16.62
CA GLY A 531 -37.71 -36.94 15.37
C GLY A 531 -37.44 -37.73 14.09
N ASP A 532 -36.67 -38.82 14.13
CA ASP A 532 -36.11 -39.48 12.93
C ASP A 532 -36.28 -41.00 12.89
N ILE A 533 -37.31 -41.55 13.56
CA ILE A 533 -37.51 -43.01 13.62
C ILE A 533 -38.55 -43.44 12.59
N GLU A 534 -38.15 -44.38 11.73
CA GLU A 534 -39.01 -44.97 10.71
C GLU A 534 -40.22 -45.67 11.36
N ARG A 535 -41.41 -45.38 10.84
CA ARG A 535 -42.68 -45.92 11.34
C ARG A 535 -43.37 -46.76 10.29
N ARG A 536 -44.04 -47.83 10.70
CA ARG A 536 -44.82 -48.71 9.82
C ARG A 536 -46.19 -48.99 10.43
N THR A 537 -47.24 -48.79 9.64
CA THR A 537 -48.63 -48.96 10.08
C THR A 537 -49.27 -50.20 9.45
N PHE A 538 -50.11 -50.89 10.20
CA PHE A 538 -50.79 -52.12 9.78
C PHE A 538 -52.28 -52.07 10.16
N LYS A 539 -53.13 -52.62 9.29
CA LYS A 539 -54.56 -52.82 9.53
C LYS A 539 -54.84 -54.18 10.17
N PRO A 540 -55.99 -54.35 10.87
CA PRO A 540 -56.38 -55.63 11.44
C PRO A 540 -56.38 -56.75 10.39
N GLY A 541 -55.74 -57.87 10.70
CA GLY A 541 -55.59 -59.03 9.81
C GLY A 541 -54.31 -59.03 8.98
N GLU A 542 -53.56 -57.93 8.92
CA GLU A 542 -52.31 -57.87 8.16
C GLU A 542 -51.15 -58.55 8.91
N PHE A 543 -50.30 -59.24 8.15
CA PHE A 543 -49.08 -59.85 8.67
C PHE A 543 -47.97 -58.80 8.72
N ILE A 544 -47.36 -58.64 9.89
CA ILE A 544 -46.13 -57.84 10.07
C ILE A 544 -44.94 -58.63 9.51
N PHE A 545 -44.88 -59.92 9.81
CA PHE A 545 -43.97 -60.90 9.21
C PHE A 545 -44.53 -62.32 9.41
N ARG A 546 -44.09 -63.28 8.58
CA ARG A 546 -44.43 -64.70 8.68
C ARG A 546 -43.30 -65.51 9.31
N GLU A 547 -43.64 -66.64 9.91
CA GLU A 547 -42.66 -67.63 10.35
C GLU A 547 -41.76 -68.03 9.16
N GLY A 548 -40.44 -68.05 9.39
CA GLY A 548 -39.44 -68.34 8.34
C GLY A 548 -38.91 -67.11 7.59
N ASP A 549 -39.57 -65.95 7.68
CA ASP A 549 -39.11 -64.74 6.99
C ASP A 549 -37.72 -64.28 7.49
N ASP A 550 -36.94 -63.68 6.60
CA ASP A 550 -35.71 -62.96 6.97
C ASP A 550 -36.08 -61.73 7.84
N PRO A 551 -35.47 -61.55 9.02
CA PRO A 551 -35.74 -60.39 9.85
C PRO A 551 -35.32 -59.05 9.23
N ARG A 552 -34.49 -59.04 8.17
CA ARG A 552 -33.95 -57.85 7.50
C ARG A 552 -33.26 -56.86 8.45
N GLY A 553 -32.70 -57.38 9.53
CA GLY A 553 -32.10 -56.57 10.59
C GLY A 553 -33.11 -55.69 11.34
N GLU A 554 -34.41 -56.02 11.35
CA GLU A 554 -35.46 -55.19 11.97
C GLU A 554 -36.09 -55.87 13.20
N ALA A 555 -36.16 -55.13 14.31
CA ALA A 555 -37.08 -55.36 15.40
C ALA A 555 -38.05 -54.18 15.51
N TYR A 556 -39.15 -54.35 16.23
CA TYR A 556 -40.21 -53.36 16.31
C TYR A 556 -40.58 -53.05 17.76
N LEU A 557 -40.76 -51.78 18.08
CA LEU A 557 -41.46 -51.37 19.30
C LEU A 557 -42.91 -51.04 18.93
N ILE A 558 -43.86 -51.64 19.64
CA ILE A 558 -45.28 -51.35 19.42
C ILE A 558 -45.59 -49.95 19.95
N HIS A 559 -45.89 -49.01 19.04
CA HIS A 559 -46.25 -47.63 19.39
C HIS A 559 -47.73 -47.51 19.75
N ALA A 560 -48.58 -48.21 19.01
CA ALA A 560 -50.01 -48.31 19.25
C ALA A 560 -50.55 -49.60 18.64
N GLY A 561 -51.63 -50.15 19.19
CA GLY A 561 -52.30 -51.35 18.69
C GLY A 561 -51.94 -52.65 19.42
N THR A 562 -52.47 -53.77 18.92
CA THR A 562 -52.33 -55.10 19.53
C THR A 562 -52.02 -56.14 18.46
N ILE A 563 -51.01 -56.99 18.71
CA ILE A 563 -50.47 -57.97 17.78
C ILE A 563 -50.56 -59.38 18.36
N GLU A 564 -51.00 -60.35 17.57
CA GLU A 564 -50.94 -61.77 17.91
C GLU A 564 -49.69 -62.44 17.31
N ILE A 565 -49.01 -63.23 18.11
CA ILE A 565 -47.92 -64.11 17.68
C ILE A 565 -48.49 -65.51 17.45
N ARG A 566 -48.37 -66.03 16.23
CA ARG A 566 -48.92 -67.33 15.80
C ARG A 566 -47.81 -68.23 15.27
N ARG A 567 -47.92 -69.53 15.54
CA ARG A 567 -46.98 -70.53 15.02
C ARG A 567 -47.71 -71.76 14.53
N SER A 568 -47.23 -72.35 13.43
CA SER A 568 -47.81 -73.57 12.89
C SER A 568 -47.20 -74.81 13.54
N PHE A 569 -48.05 -75.70 14.07
CA PHE A 569 -47.67 -77.02 14.55
C PHE A 569 -48.51 -78.07 13.81
N ASP A 570 -47.85 -78.99 13.11
CA ASP A 570 -48.47 -80.10 12.36
C ASP A 570 -49.64 -79.68 11.45
N GLY A 571 -49.53 -78.49 10.83
CA GLY A 571 -50.53 -77.93 9.91
C GLY A 571 -51.63 -77.11 10.58
N SER A 572 -51.64 -76.96 11.90
CA SER A 572 -52.58 -76.11 12.66
C SER A 572 -51.89 -74.86 13.24
N GLU A 573 -52.47 -73.67 13.06
CA GLU A 573 -51.94 -72.44 13.66
C GLU A 573 -52.42 -72.26 15.10
N LYS A 574 -51.47 -72.09 16.03
CA LYS A 574 -51.73 -71.79 17.45
C LYS A 574 -51.22 -70.38 17.80
N VAL A 575 -52.04 -69.62 18.53
CA VAL A 575 -51.63 -68.32 19.11
C VAL A 575 -50.73 -68.57 20.31
N LEU A 576 -49.50 -68.06 20.25
CA LEU A 576 -48.49 -68.19 21.30
C LEU A 576 -48.56 -67.04 22.32
N ASN A 577 -48.81 -65.82 21.86
CA ASN A 577 -48.84 -64.64 22.72
C ASN A 577 -49.61 -63.48 22.05
N ARG A 578 -50.08 -62.52 22.85
CA ARG A 578 -50.60 -61.22 22.40
C ARG A 578 -49.71 -60.11 22.96
N GLN A 579 -49.27 -59.20 22.10
CA GLN A 579 -48.40 -58.10 22.47
C GLN A 579 -49.04 -56.74 22.19
N GLY A 580 -48.81 -55.78 23.10
CA GLY A 580 -49.43 -54.45 23.08
C GLY A 580 -48.43 -53.30 23.17
N GLU A 581 -48.95 -52.08 23.34
CA GLU A 581 -48.14 -50.85 23.39
C GLU A 581 -46.95 -50.93 24.36
N GLY A 582 -45.78 -50.50 23.88
CA GLY A 582 -44.54 -50.50 24.66
C GLY A 582 -43.81 -51.84 24.69
N GLU A 583 -44.34 -52.90 24.07
CA GLU A 583 -43.65 -54.18 23.98
C GLU A 583 -42.76 -54.27 22.73
N LEU A 584 -41.68 -55.05 22.87
CA LEU A 584 -40.73 -55.33 21.80
C LEU A 584 -41.15 -56.59 21.04
N LEU A 585 -41.15 -56.49 19.71
CA LEU A 585 -41.56 -57.51 18.77
C LEU A 585 -40.43 -57.85 17.80
N GLY A 586 -40.22 -59.15 17.58
CA GLY A 586 -39.33 -59.66 16.54
C GLY A 586 -37.84 -59.63 16.88
N GLU A 587 -37.48 -59.23 18.10
CA GLU A 587 -36.12 -59.18 18.62
C GLU A 587 -35.41 -60.54 18.63
N MET A 588 -36.17 -61.63 18.80
CA MET A 588 -35.62 -62.99 18.89
C MET A 588 -34.86 -63.40 17.62
N ALA A 589 -35.34 -62.99 16.45
CA ALA A 589 -34.71 -63.33 15.18
C ALA A 589 -33.33 -62.66 15.05
N LEU A 590 -33.20 -61.42 15.54
CA LEU A 590 -31.94 -60.70 15.59
C LEU A 590 -30.97 -61.33 16.58
N PHE A 591 -31.42 -61.65 17.80
CA PHE A 591 -30.56 -62.28 18.81
C PHE A 591 -30.07 -63.67 18.41
N ARG A 592 -30.92 -64.45 17.74
CA ARG A 592 -30.56 -65.79 17.26
C ARG A 592 -29.79 -65.77 15.94
N LYS A 593 -29.72 -64.63 15.25
CA LYS A 593 -29.20 -64.50 13.88
C LYS A 593 -29.82 -65.54 12.94
N GLY A 594 -31.15 -65.64 12.97
CA GLY A 594 -31.92 -66.63 12.23
C GLY A 594 -33.27 -66.11 11.76
N PRO A 595 -34.05 -66.92 11.02
CA PRO A 595 -35.35 -66.50 10.50
C PRO A 595 -36.36 -66.23 11.63
N ARG A 596 -37.46 -65.52 11.31
CA ARG A 596 -38.56 -65.25 12.24
C ARG A 596 -39.11 -66.56 12.81
N SER A 597 -39.17 -66.66 14.13
CA SER A 597 -39.56 -67.89 14.85
C SER A 597 -41.07 -68.15 14.89
N ALA A 598 -41.88 -67.18 14.49
CA ALA A 598 -43.34 -67.21 14.49
C ALA A 598 -43.87 -66.11 13.56
N SER A 599 -45.12 -66.22 13.13
CA SER A 599 -45.84 -65.17 12.41
C SER A 599 -46.38 -64.12 13.39
N ALA A 600 -46.38 -62.84 12.99
CA ALA A 600 -46.97 -61.74 13.75
C ALA A 600 -48.09 -61.09 12.95
N VAL A 601 -49.29 -61.00 13.53
CA VAL A 601 -50.51 -60.50 12.86
C VAL A 601 -51.15 -59.37 13.67
N ALA A 602 -51.44 -58.25 13.02
CA ALA A 602 -52.13 -57.13 13.66
C ALA A 602 -53.59 -57.48 13.95
N THR A 603 -54.07 -57.22 15.16
CA THR A 603 -55.49 -57.45 15.54
C THR A 603 -56.29 -56.16 15.73
N ALA A 604 -55.59 -55.02 15.76
CA ALA A 604 -56.13 -53.66 15.75
C ALA A 604 -55.30 -52.79 14.79
N ASP A 605 -55.76 -51.58 14.50
CA ASP A 605 -54.91 -50.57 13.83
C ASP A 605 -53.62 -50.41 14.64
N THR A 606 -52.48 -50.76 14.04
CA THR A 606 -51.21 -50.91 14.74
C THR A 606 -50.14 -50.02 14.10
N GLU A 607 -49.41 -49.27 14.93
CA GLU A 607 -48.25 -48.47 14.52
C GLU A 607 -46.99 -49.02 15.21
N LEU A 608 -45.96 -49.28 14.42
CA LEU A 608 -44.68 -49.83 14.87
C LEU A 608 -43.55 -48.84 14.62
N LEU A 609 -42.65 -48.70 15.61
CA LEU A 609 -41.36 -48.03 15.43
C LEU A 609 -40.30 -49.07 15.07
N ILE A 610 -39.61 -48.85 13.95
CA ILE A 610 -38.58 -49.77 13.48
C ILE A 610 -37.27 -49.49 14.21
N ILE A 611 -36.69 -50.55 14.78
CA ILE A 611 -35.39 -50.55 15.43
C ILE A 611 -34.47 -51.46 14.61
N LYS A 612 -33.49 -50.87 13.92
CA LYS A 612 -32.47 -51.61 13.19
C LYS A 612 -31.55 -52.36 14.16
N GLU A 613 -31.01 -53.49 13.72
CA GLU A 613 -30.17 -54.40 14.51
C GLU A 613 -29.00 -53.68 15.17
N GLU A 614 -28.26 -52.86 14.42
CA GLU A 614 -27.11 -52.11 14.95
C GLU A 614 -27.52 -51.15 16.06
N ARG A 615 -28.72 -50.56 15.91
CA ARG A 615 -29.27 -49.65 16.92
C ARG A 615 -29.73 -50.42 18.16
N LEU A 616 -30.37 -51.57 17.98
CA LEU A 616 -30.77 -52.44 19.09
C LEU A 616 -29.55 -52.96 19.86
N GLU A 617 -28.51 -53.42 19.16
CA GLU A 617 -27.24 -53.84 19.76
C GLU A 617 -26.57 -52.68 20.53
N TRP A 618 -26.55 -51.48 19.94
CA TRP A 618 -26.01 -50.30 20.62
C TRP A 618 -26.79 -50.00 21.91
N LEU A 619 -28.13 -50.07 21.88
CA LEU A 619 -28.97 -49.84 23.05
C LEU A 619 -28.67 -50.85 24.16
N ILE A 620 -28.54 -52.14 23.82
CA ILE A 620 -28.20 -53.21 24.78
C ILE A 620 -26.80 -52.98 25.40
N ARG A 621 -25.81 -52.60 24.59
CA ARG A 621 -24.45 -52.37 25.10
C ARG A 621 -24.34 -51.14 26.00
N ASN A 622 -25.09 -50.09 25.68
CA ASN A 622 -24.90 -48.76 26.31
C ASN A 622 -25.96 -48.42 27.36
N ARG A 623 -27.02 -49.24 27.54
CA ARG A 623 -28.08 -49.02 28.53
C ARG A 623 -28.27 -50.27 29.40
N PRO A 624 -27.48 -50.44 30.47
CA PRO A 624 -27.53 -51.64 31.33
C PRO A 624 -28.93 -51.98 31.86
N GLN A 625 -29.74 -50.96 32.18
CA GLN A 625 -31.11 -51.16 32.65
C GLN A 625 -31.99 -51.83 31.60
N LEU A 626 -31.92 -51.40 30.34
CA LEU A 626 -32.67 -52.04 29.24
C LEU A 626 -32.25 -53.51 29.06
N THR A 627 -30.95 -53.80 29.18
CA THR A 627 -30.41 -55.16 29.07
C THR A 627 -30.95 -56.08 30.16
N VAL A 628 -31.00 -55.60 31.41
CA VAL A 628 -31.57 -56.36 32.53
C VAL A 628 -33.05 -56.65 32.28
N GLU A 629 -33.82 -55.68 31.79
CA GLU A 629 -35.24 -55.87 31.49
C GLU A 629 -35.46 -56.87 30.34
N LEU A 630 -34.65 -56.81 29.28
CA LEU A 630 -34.69 -57.79 28.18
C LEU A 630 -34.36 -59.21 28.66
N LEU A 631 -33.31 -59.37 29.49
CA LEU A 631 -32.95 -60.66 30.08
C LEU A 631 -34.10 -61.22 30.95
N ARG A 632 -34.73 -60.36 31.76
CA ARG A 632 -35.88 -60.76 32.58
C ARG A 632 -37.05 -61.23 31.70
N ARG A 633 -37.35 -60.51 30.61
CA ARG A 633 -38.40 -60.89 29.66
C ARG A 633 -38.10 -62.24 29.00
N LEU A 634 -36.89 -62.44 28.50
CA LEU A 634 -36.48 -63.71 27.88
C LEU A 634 -36.53 -64.87 28.89
N SER A 635 -36.10 -64.64 30.14
CA SER A 635 -36.20 -65.63 31.22
C SER A 635 -37.66 -66.02 31.49
N ASN A 636 -38.57 -65.05 31.56
CA ASN A 636 -40.00 -65.32 31.75
C ASN A 636 -40.61 -66.09 30.56
N LEU A 637 -40.18 -65.80 29.33
CA LEU A 637 -40.61 -66.54 28.13
C LEU A 637 -40.19 -68.01 28.20
N VAL A 638 -38.96 -68.31 28.64
CA VAL A 638 -38.49 -69.70 28.82
C VAL A 638 -39.35 -70.44 29.84
N VAL A 639 -39.61 -69.82 31.00
CA VAL A 639 -40.46 -70.41 32.05
C VAL A 639 -41.87 -70.69 31.53
N ALA A 640 -42.47 -69.75 30.79
CA ALA A 640 -43.80 -69.93 30.20
C ALA A 640 -43.83 -71.10 29.20
N THR A 641 -42.81 -71.24 28.34
CA THR A 641 -42.72 -72.37 27.40
C THR A 641 -42.49 -73.73 28.07
N ASP A 642 -41.73 -73.78 29.17
CA ASP A 642 -41.53 -75.01 29.95
C ASP A 642 -42.82 -75.44 30.67
N GLN A 643 -43.62 -74.50 31.17
CA GLN A 643 -44.92 -74.79 31.77
C GLN A 643 -45.93 -75.32 30.74
N GLU A 644 -45.95 -74.78 29.52
CA GLU A 644 -46.77 -75.34 28.43
C GLU A 644 -46.32 -76.75 28.04
N ARG A 645 -45.01 -77.03 27.97
CA ARG A 645 -44.50 -78.39 27.71
C ARG A 645 -44.80 -79.37 28.84
N ALA A 646 -44.70 -78.94 30.09
CA ALA A 646 -45.03 -79.77 31.26
C ALA A 646 -46.54 -80.08 31.36
N GLY A 647 -47.41 -79.19 30.90
CA GLY A 647 -48.85 -79.42 30.77
C GLY A 647 -49.22 -80.44 29.69
N ILE A 648 -48.40 -80.58 28.64
CA ILE A 648 -48.59 -81.57 27.56
C ILE A 648 -48.12 -82.98 27.97
N VAL A 649 -47.17 -83.09 28.90
CA VAL A 649 -46.66 -84.41 29.39
C VAL A 649 -47.52 -84.99 30.53
N ARG A 650 -48.51 -84.24 31.05
CA ARG A 650 -49.43 -84.67 32.12
C ARG A 650 -50.89 -84.78 31.68
N ALA A 651 -51.18 -84.79 30.38
CA ALA A 651 -52.51 -84.99 29.82
C ALA A 651 -52.65 -86.37 29.16
#